data_AF-A0A352FB66-F1
#
_entry.id   AF-A0A352FB66-F1
#
_cell.length_a   1.000
_cell.length_b   1.000
_cell.length_c   1.000
_cell.angle_alpha   90.00
_cell.angle_beta   90.00
_cell.angle_gamma   90.00
#
_symmetry.space_group_name_H-M   'P 1'
#
loop_
_entity.id
_entity.type
_entity.pdbx_description
1 polymer ?
#
loop_
_entity_poly.entity_id
_entity_poly.type
_entity_poly.pdbx_seq_one_letter_code
_entity_poly.pdbx_strand_id
1 'polypeptide(L)'
;MKPRPILTFFPLKSFFRLSPFIFCLLLMVSCENPVQDHYTSSKPLTRWWWFASEIKKADVADQLEWLKANGFGGVEVAWVYPLNRMQRDTVNTTPKQLWLSEEWGDVVRYCKEYADSLGLSVDFTFGSLWPFGDLLVKPEESSKEFGHPEFRQWISGSWEYPKKGLVLDHLNKEAFLNYAGRTGKALEPAMKTGRPSGIFVDSWEVETHNLWTTGFDSIFMARYGYDITTCMQSDILSADYAGQRYDYMKLISDLIIKNFYMPFTEKAHELGGFSRGQCSGSPTDIISSYASLDVPESEAMLYEPYFTRIVASAAALAGKNIVSAETFTCLYGWPREHMREEKVTDLKIVADALFAHGLNQIVWHGMPFNTKGSDTISFYATVHVGKAGALSKEIPAFNQYLETLSGYMRKGKSYSDVAIYLPAEDAWIAGEMPKEKQLPWAWGEYEFRYLEVPEEIRGWQPVWINGEFLKDGRQMTEDGRKTTEDGRKSTTVVGHRSSVLTVGNCKFSALYVDSKYLDYEVLRTMVSLAEGGMKVCLKQVPEEAGYVKHPEFGSLVKRLKELSSPDWHRVVPGRPLVEGADMPWFWARQDGKEMYIFFAHPVAKEFKYPVRYGQADTAETLTKKISINFSGKTIPVDLVFKPYQSLLVNVSRSGTVRFLDLPWN
;
A
#
# COMPACT_ATOMS: atom_id res chain seq x y z
N MET A 1 -52.03 -60.02 6.44
CA MET A 1 -50.98 -60.51 5.51
C MET A 1 -51.56 -60.52 4.10
N LYS A 2 -51.18 -59.55 3.26
CA LYS A 2 -51.67 -59.44 1.87
C LYS A 2 -50.57 -58.89 0.94
N PRO A 3 -50.61 -59.20 -0.37
CA PRO A 3 -49.53 -58.98 -1.34
C PRO A 3 -49.70 -57.68 -2.16
N ARG A 4 -48.70 -57.38 -3.01
CA ARG A 4 -48.49 -56.24 -3.96
C ARG A 4 -49.70 -55.91 -4.86
N PRO A 5 -49.83 -54.68 -5.46
CA PRO A 5 -49.23 -54.32 -6.79
C PRO A 5 -48.85 -52.80 -6.95
N ILE A 6 -47.88 -52.37 -7.78
CA ILE A 6 -47.86 -52.01 -9.22
C ILE A 6 -48.83 -50.88 -9.68
N LEU A 7 -48.23 -49.80 -10.20
CA LEU A 7 -48.62 -48.71 -11.15
C LEU A 7 -50.07 -48.15 -11.16
N THR A 8 -50.21 -46.82 -11.24
CA THR A 8 -50.65 -46.08 -12.45
C THR A 8 -50.73 -44.55 -12.24
N PHE A 9 -50.74 -43.85 -13.37
CA PHE A 9 -50.45 -42.45 -13.64
C PHE A 9 -51.70 -41.55 -13.79
N PHE A 10 -51.46 -40.23 -13.65
CA PHE A 10 -52.15 -39.05 -14.26
C PHE A 10 -53.53 -38.58 -13.74
N PRO A 11 -53.94 -37.29 -13.92
CA PRO A 11 -53.19 -36.09 -14.35
C PRO A 11 -53.56 -34.73 -13.66
N LEU A 12 -52.89 -33.67 -14.14
CA LEU A 12 -53.40 -32.32 -14.42
C LEU A 12 -53.20 -31.17 -13.39
N LYS A 13 -52.28 -30.28 -13.80
CA LYS A 13 -52.39 -28.80 -13.90
C LYS A 13 -52.34 -27.91 -12.65
N SER A 14 -51.24 -27.13 -12.66
CA SER A 14 -51.20 -25.68 -12.42
C SER A 14 -51.19 -25.21 -10.97
N PHE A 15 -49.99 -24.95 -10.43
CA PHE A 15 -49.81 -24.00 -9.33
C PHE A 15 -48.59 -23.10 -9.56
N PHE A 16 -48.92 -21.82 -9.77
CA PHE A 16 -48.23 -20.58 -9.40
C PHE A 16 -46.69 -20.54 -9.35
N ARG A 17 -46.15 -19.75 -10.30
CA ARG A 17 -44.87 -19.02 -10.16
C ARG A 17 -44.94 -18.14 -8.90
N LEU A 18 -44.00 -18.32 -7.97
CA LEU A 18 -43.60 -17.32 -7.00
C LEU A 18 -42.13 -16.95 -7.23
N SER A 19 -41.92 -15.64 -7.36
CA SER A 19 -40.68 -14.93 -7.71
C SER A 19 -39.59 -15.10 -6.63
N PRO A 20 -38.29 -15.15 -6.97
CA PRO A 20 -37.18 -15.36 -6.02
C PRO A 20 -36.85 -14.12 -5.16
N PHE A 21 -37.81 -13.22 -4.93
CA PHE A 21 -37.59 -11.92 -4.28
C PHE A 21 -37.80 -11.90 -2.76
N ILE A 22 -38.07 -13.05 -2.13
CA ILE A 22 -38.39 -13.11 -0.69
C ILE A 22 -37.54 -14.18 0.00
N PHE A 23 -36.23 -13.97 0.03
CA PHE A 23 -35.33 -14.65 0.99
C PHE A 23 -34.12 -13.79 1.38
N CYS A 24 -34.27 -12.46 1.40
CA CYS A 24 -33.20 -11.53 1.77
C CYS A 24 -33.65 -10.45 2.76
N LEU A 25 -34.65 -10.74 3.59
CA LEU A 25 -35.15 -9.78 4.59
C LEU A 25 -35.32 -10.47 5.95
N LEU A 26 -34.20 -10.62 6.67
CA LEU A 26 -34.10 -10.67 8.15
C LEU A 26 -32.72 -11.19 8.55
N LEU A 27 -31.69 -10.34 8.47
CA LEU A 27 -30.44 -10.43 9.23
C LEU A 27 -29.77 -9.04 9.17
N MET A 28 -30.42 -8.02 9.76
CA MET A 28 -29.72 -6.79 10.16
C MET A 28 -29.21 -6.97 11.59
N VAL A 29 -28.21 -7.83 11.73
CA VAL A 29 -27.21 -7.67 12.80
C VAL A 29 -26.13 -6.78 12.18
N SER A 30 -25.73 -5.74 12.90
CA SER A 30 -24.55 -4.95 12.55
C SER A 30 -23.32 -5.87 12.58
N CYS A 31 -23.03 -6.55 11.46
CA CYS A 31 -21.73 -7.16 11.24
C CYS A 31 -20.73 -6.03 11.08
N GLU A 32 -20.09 -5.64 12.18
CA GLU A 32 -18.69 -5.25 12.08
C GLU A 32 -17.99 -6.47 11.48
N ASN A 33 -17.60 -6.40 10.20
CA ASN A 33 -16.74 -7.43 9.62
C ASN A 33 -15.53 -7.56 10.54
N PRO A 34 -15.19 -8.77 11.03
CA PRO A 34 -14.03 -8.94 11.86
C PRO A 34 -12.82 -8.40 11.10
N VAL A 35 -12.01 -7.58 11.78
CA VAL A 35 -10.76 -7.08 11.23
C VAL A 35 -9.92 -8.29 10.82
N GLN A 36 -9.66 -8.43 9.52
CA GLN A 36 -8.85 -9.53 9.01
C GLN A 36 -7.40 -9.29 9.40
N ASP A 37 -6.93 -10.03 10.41
CA ASP A 37 -5.52 -10.03 10.80
C ASP A 37 -4.80 -11.11 9.99
N HIS A 38 -3.95 -10.69 9.06
CA HIS A 38 -3.20 -11.59 8.18
C HIS A 38 -2.00 -12.24 8.89
N TYR A 39 -1.56 -11.69 10.03
CA TYR A 39 -0.43 -12.19 10.80
C TYR A 39 -0.84 -12.54 12.22
N THR A 40 -0.31 -13.64 12.77
CA THR A 40 -0.65 -14.06 14.14
C THR A 40 0.07 -13.28 15.24
N SER A 41 0.95 -12.34 14.86
CA SER A 41 1.69 -11.48 15.79
C SER A 41 1.95 -10.12 15.15
N SER A 42 2.25 -9.13 16.00
CA SER A 42 2.69 -7.80 15.57
C SER A 42 4.20 -7.67 15.42
N LYS A 43 4.95 -8.77 15.57
CA LYS A 43 6.40 -8.79 15.40
C LYS A 43 6.79 -8.41 13.96
N PRO A 44 7.96 -7.78 13.78
CA PRO A 44 8.47 -7.51 12.44
C PRO A 44 8.78 -8.82 11.69
N LEU A 45 8.67 -8.75 10.37
CA LEU A 45 9.19 -9.77 9.47
C LEU A 45 10.59 -9.35 9.00
N THR A 46 11.31 -10.26 8.35
CA THR A 46 12.48 -9.91 7.53
C THR A 46 12.34 -10.48 6.14
N ARG A 47 12.70 -9.70 5.12
CA ARG A 47 12.94 -10.23 3.78
C ARG A 47 14.19 -11.08 3.82
N TRP A 48 14.10 -12.32 3.36
CA TRP A 48 15.12 -13.34 3.45
C TRP A 48 15.60 -13.70 2.03
N TRP A 49 16.77 -13.19 1.68
CA TRP A 49 17.36 -13.25 0.35
C TRP A 49 17.94 -14.63 0.07
N TRP A 50 17.19 -15.44 -0.66
CA TRP A 50 17.68 -16.71 -1.17
C TRP A 50 18.38 -16.45 -2.50
N PHE A 51 19.71 -16.51 -2.48
CA PHE A 51 20.51 -16.52 -3.69
C PHE A 51 20.42 -17.87 -4.36
N ALA A 52 20.38 -17.89 -5.70
CA ALA A 52 20.33 -19.12 -6.48
C ALA A 52 21.56 -20.01 -6.20
N SER A 53 21.35 -20.97 -5.31
CA SER A 53 22.36 -21.87 -4.76
C SER A 53 21.64 -23.13 -4.25
N GLU A 54 22.39 -24.13 -3.83
CA GLU A 54 21.81 -25.31 -3.19
C GLU A 54 21.29 -24.96 -1.79
N ILE A 55 19.97 -24.78 -1.66
CA ILE A 55 19.33 -24.49 -0.38
C ILE A 55 19.09 -25.80 0.38
N LYS A 56 19.61 -25.91 1.60
CA LYS A 56 19.49 -27.13 2.43
C LYS A 56 18.50 -26.93 3.57
N LYS A 57 17.68 -27.95 3.81
CA LYS A 57 16.69 -27.98 4.91
C LYS A 57 17.30 -27.66 6.28
N ALA A 58 18.50 -28.18 6.56
CA ALA A 58 19.19 -27.91 7.83
C ALA A 58 19.59 -26.44 8.01
N ASP A 59 19.95 -25.74 6.93
CA ASP A 59 20.30 -24.32 6.94
C ASP A 59 19.04 -23.45 7.10
N VAL A 60 17.93 -23.88 6.50
CA VAL A 60 16.61 -23.27 6.67
C VAL A 60 16.16 -23.35 8.13
N ALA A 61 16.27 -24.52 8.74
CA ALA A 61 15.89 -24.73 10.13
C ALA A 61 16.71 -23.84 11.09
N ASP A 62 18.05 -23.83 10.96
CA ASP A 62 18.95 -23.04 11.82
C ASP A 62 18.63 -21.53 11.76
N GLN A 63 18.36 -21.01 10.56
CA GLN A 63 18.06 -19.59 10.38
C GLN A 63 16.67 -19.21 10.92
N LEU A 64 15.65 -20.06 10.72
CA LEU A 64 14.31 -19.82 11.28
C LEU A 64 14.31 -19.89 12.82
N GLU A 65 15.04 -20.84 13.42
CA GLU A 65 15.24 -20.90 14.86
C GLU A 65 15.94 -19.63 15.39
N TRP A 66 16.97 -19.16 14.69
CA TRP A 66 17.67 -17.92 15.05
C TRP A 66 16.76 -16.70 14.97
N LEU A 67 15.98 -16.56 13.90
CA LEU A 67 15.02 -15.47 13.74
C LEU A 67 13.97 -15.47 14.87
N LYS A 68 13.43 -16.65 15.20
CA LYS A 68 12.50 -16.81 16.32
C LYS A 68 13.11 -16.35 17.64
N ALA A 69 14.35 -16.76 17.90
CA ALA A 69 15.08 -16.38 19.12
C ALA A 69 15.39 -14.88 19.19
N ASN A 70 15.45 -14.19 18.05
CA ASN A 70 15.73 -12.75 17.97
C ASN A 70 14.46 -11.90 17.76
N GLY A 71 13.28 -12.44 18.09
CA GLY A 71 12.06 -11.64 18.17
C GLY A 71 11.37 -11.35 16.83
N PHE A 72 11.75 -12.02 15.73
CA PHE A 72 11.01 -11.92 14.47
C PHE A 72 9.70 -12.72 14.53
N GLY A 73 8.69 -12.22 13.81
CA GLY A 73 7.39 -12.85 13.63
C GLY A 73 7.30 -13.77 12.42
N GLY A 74 8.26 -13.67 11.52
CA GLY A 74 8.26 -14.42 10.27
C GLY A 74 9.25 -13.89 9.25
N VAL A 75 9.14 -14.40 8.03
CA VAL A 75 10.00 -14.06 6.90
C VAL A 75 9.19 -13.80 5.65
N GLU A 76 9.74 -13.00 4.74
CA GLU A 76 9.38 -13.01 3.32
C GLU A 76 10.53 -13.65 2.55
N VAL A 77 10.29 -14.81 1.92
CA VAL A 77 11.34 -15.46 1.11
C VAL A 77 11.41 -14.80 -0.26
N ALA A 78 12.57 -14.23 -0.57
CA ALA A 78 12.83 -13.51 -1.82
C ALA A 78 13.92 -14.20 -2.63
N TRP A 79 13.58 -14.59 -3.87
CA TRP A 79 14.46 -15.40 -4.74
C TRP A 79 15.26 -14.51 -5.69
N VAL A 80 16.59 -14.57 -5.62
CA VAL A 80 17.47 -13.71 -6.41
C VAL A 80 18.56 -14.51 -7.15
N TYR A 81 19.41 -13.80 -7.86
CA TYR A 81 20.56 -14.31 -8.62
C TYR A 81 21.53 -15.19 -7.80
N PRO A 82 22.39 -16.00 -8.46
CA PRO A 82 23.46 -16.73 -7.80
C PRO A 82 24.54 -15.77 -7.28
N LEU A 83 25.19 -16.14 -6.15
CA LEU A 83 26.20 -15.32 -5.48
C LEU A 83 27.36 -14.89 -6.39
N ASN A 84 27.72 -15.74 -7.37
CA ASN A 84 28.80 -15.46 -8.31
C ASN A 84 28.38 -14.59 -9.50
N ARG A 85 27.13 -14.09 -9.59
CA ARG A 85 26.68 -13.21 -10.70
C ARG A 85 27.59 -11.99 -10.90
N MET A 86 28.17 -11.47 -9.81
CA MET A 86 29.06 -10.29 -9.86
C MET A 86 30.51 -10.65 -10.25
N GLN A 87 30.86 -11.93 -10.34
CA GLN A 87 32.18 -12.39 -10.78
C GLN A 87 32.20 -12.43 -12.31
N ARG A 88 32.93 -11.50 -12.94
CA ARG A 88 32.91 -11.25 -14.40
C ARG A 88 33.46 -12.40 -15.26
N ASP A 89 34.08 -13.42 -14.66
CA ASP A 89 34.85 -14.46 -15.38
C ASP A 89 34.32 -15.89 -15.26
N THR A 90 33.12 -16.12 -14.69
CA THR A 90 32.56 -17.47 -14.58
C THR A 90 31.36 -17.68 -15.50
N VAL A 91 31.54 -18.46 -16.58
CA VAL A 91 30.44 -19.00 -17.40
C VAL A 91 29.63 -20.04 -16.62
N ASN A 92 30.18 -20.56 -15.53
CA ASN A 92 29.55 -21.53 -14.63
C ASN A 92 28.81 -20.82 -13.49
N THR A 93 27.56 -21.18 -13.24
CA THR A 93 26.87 -20.82 -11.99
C THR A 93 27.17 -21.82 -10.89
N THR A 94 27.07 -21.38 -9.64
CA THR A 94 27.03 -22.31 -8.50
C THR A 94 25.92 -23.35 -8.68
N PRO A 95 26.10 -24.60 -8.21
CA PRO A 95 25.01 -25.58 -8.14
C PRO A 95 23.80 -24.99 -7.44
N LYS A 96 22.60 -25.24 -7.98
CA LYS A 96 21.32 -24.70 -7.48
C LYS A 96 20.18 -25.63 -7.84
N GLN A 97 19.15 -25.67 -7.01
CA GLN A 97 17.86 -26.20 -7.43
C GLN A 97 17.33 -25.32 -8.59
N LEU A 98 16.79 -25.95 -9.63
CA LEU A 98 16.25 -25.21 -10.77
C LEU A 98 14.97 -24.46 -10.37
N TRP A 99 14.77 -23.27 -10.95
CA TRP A 99 13.58 -22.44 -10.70
C TRP A 99 12.30 -23.24 -10.98
N LEU A 100 11.38 -23.26 -10.01
CA LEU A 100 10.10 -23.99 -10.06
C LEU A 100 10.21 -25.52 -10.22
N SER A 101 11.38 -26.13 -9.99
CA SER A 101 11.53 -27.59 -10.01
C SER A 101 10.92 -28.25 -8.76
N GLU A 102 10.76 -29.58 -8.79
CA GLU A 102 10.33 -30.36 -7.64
C GLU A 102 11.29 -30.20 -6.44
N GLU A 103 12.60 -30.19 -6.67
CA GLU A 103 13.60 -29.99 -5.62
C GLU A 103 13.50 -28.59 -4.98
N TRP A 104 13.24 -27.55 -5.77
CA TRP A 104 13.00 -26.21 -5.28
C TRP A 104 11.68 -26.15 -4.48
N GLY A 105 10.60 -26.73 -5.00
CA GLY A 105 9.31 -26.79 -4.34
C GLY A 105 9.36 -27.56 -3.01
N ASP A 106 10.15 -28.63 -2.93
CA ASP A 106 10.32 -29.42 -1.71
C ASP A 106 10.99 -28.64 -0.58
N VAL A 107 12.02 -27.84 -0.88
CA VAL A 107 12.68 -27.01 0.14
C VAL A 107 11.83 -25.81 0.56
N VAL A 108 11.06 -25.22 -0.36
CA VAL A 108 10.11 -24.13 -0.05
C VAL A 108 8.96 -24.64 0.82
N ARG A 109 8.39 -25.81 0.50
CA ARG A 109 7.39 -26.47 1.35
C ARG A 109 7.95 -26.79 2.73
N TYR A 110 9.15 -27.35 2.81
CA TYR A 110 9.81 -27.61 4.09
C TYR A 110 10.00 -26.32 4.92
N CYS A 111 10.43 -25.22 4.28
CA CYS A 111 10.53 -23.91 4.93
C CYS A 111 9.20 -23.50 5.57
N LYS A 112 8.08 -23.65 4.84
CA LYS A 112 6.74 -23.34 5.36
C LYS A 112 6.35 -24.24 6.53
N GLU A 113 6.47 -25.55 6.38
CA GLU A 113 6.14 -26.55 7.42
C GLU A 113 6.92 -26.28 8.72
N TYR A 114 8.22 -26.00 8.58
CA TYR A 114 9.09 -25.77 9.72
C TYR A 114 8.83 -24.41 10.39
N ALA A 115 8.65 -23.34 9.62
CA ALA A 115 8.27 -22.03 10.16
C ALA A 115 6.94 -22.08 10.91
N ASP A 116 5.93 -22.79 10.38
CA ASP A 116 4.65 -22.98 11.06
C ASP A 116 4.81 -23.68 12.41
N SER A 117 5.71 -24.67 12.49
CA SER A 117 6.03 -25.39 13.74
C SER A 117 6.64 -24.49 14.81
N LEU A 118 7.33 -23.41 14.39
CA LEU A 118 7.88 -22.36 15.27
C LEU A 118 6.88 -21.22 15.53
N GLY A 119 5.71 -21.23 14.88
CA GLY A 119 4.74 -20.14 14.91
C GLY A 119 5.26 -18.87 14.23
N LEU A 120 6.06 -19.02 13.16
CA LEU A 120 6.51 -17.94 12.29
C LEU A 120 5.63 -17.86 11.05
N SER A 121 5.30 -16.65 10.60
CA SER A 121 4.68 -16.40 9.30
C SER A 121 5.72 -16.54 8.18
N VAL A 122 5.27 -16.94 6.98
CA VAL A 122 6.11 -17.01 5.79
C VAL A 122 5.34 -16.40 4.63
N ASP A 123 5.91 -15.38 4.02
CA ASP A 123 5.46 -14.82 2.76
C ASP A 123 6.45 -15.18 1.65
N PHE A 124 6.04 -15.06 0.39
CA PHE A 124 6.86 -15.41 -0.77
C PHE A 124 6.79 -14.31 -1.84
N THR A 125 7.93 -13.86 -2.36
CA THR A 125 7.91 -13.07 -3.61
C THR A 125 7.32 -13.92 -4.73
N PHE A 126 6.41 -13.34 -5.52
CA PHE A 126 5.69 -14.08 -6.56
C PHE A 126 6.43 -14.09 -7.90
N GLY A 127 7.66 -14.57 -7.87
CA GLY A 127 8.61 -14.44 -8.97
C GLY A 127 10.02 -14.28 -8.45
N SER A 128 11.00 -14.64 -9.27
CA SER A 128 12.40 -14.40 -8.93
C SER A 128 12.83 -13.02 -9.40
N LEU A 129 13.30 -12.20 -8.44
CA LEU A 129 13.57 -10.77 -8.62
C LEU A 129 12.28 -10.02 -9.00
N TRP A 130 12.42 -8.74 -9.34
CA TRP A 130 11.38 -7.85 -9.84
C TRP A 130 11.93 -7.09 -11.06
N PRO A 131 11.05 -6.59 -11.97
CA PRO A 131 9.61 -6.83 -12.04
C PRO A 131 9.28 -8.28 -12.46
N PHE A 132 8.00 -8.66 -12.54
CA PHE A 132 7.63 -10.04 -12.90
C PHE A 132 8.11 -10.41 -14.29
N GLY A 133 8.83 -11.53 -14.39
CA GLY A 133 9.40 -12.05 -15.62
C GLY A 133 10.15 -13.35 -15.39
N ASP A 134 10.22 -14.20 -16.42
CA ASP A 134 10.94 -15.48 -16.40
C ASP A 134 11.36 -15.88 -17.82
N LEU A 135 12.05 -17.01 -17.98
CA LEU A 135 12.44 -17.55 -19.29
C LEU A 135 11.28 -18.07 -20.14
N LEU A 136 10.10 -18.24 -19.56
CA LEU A 136 8.91 -18.80 -20.20
C LEU A 136 7.90 -17.73 -20.64
N VAL A 137 8.07 -16.47 -20.22
CA VAL A 137 7.38 -15.32 -20.79
C VAL A 137 7.74 -15.22 -22.27
N LYS A 138 6.72 -15.29 -23.12
CA LYS A 138 6.90 -15.23 -24.58
C LYS A 138 6.98 -13.77 -25.06
N PRO A 139 7.59 -13.49 -26.22
CA PRO A 139 7.62 -12.12 -26.79
C PRO A 139 6.24 -11.45 -26.93
N GLU A 140 5.20 -12.21 -27.22
CA GLU A 140 3.83 -11.71 -27.29
C GLU A 140 3.24 -11.33 -25.92
N GLU A 141 3.72 -11.96 -24.84
CA GLU A 141 3.32 -11.75 -23.44
C GLU A 141 4.23 -10.74 -22.71
N SER A 142 5.31 -10.26 -23.32
CA SER A 142 6.26 -9.33 -22.70
C SER A 142 5.86 -7.88 -22.85
N SER A 143 6.35 -7.03 -21.92
CA SER A 143 6.13 -5.58 -21.90
C SER A 143 6.41 -4.94 -23.25
N LYS A 144 5.62 -3.91 -23.58
CA LYS A 144 5.64 -3.26 -24.89
C LYS A 144 5.75 -1.76 -24.76
N GLU A 145 6.41 -1.17 -25.76
CA GLU A 145 6.55 0.26 -25.94
C GLU A 145 5.94 0.65 -27.29
N PHE A 146 5.14 1.73 -27.31
CA PHE A 146 4.54 2.24 -28.53
C PHE A 146 5.63 2.62 -29.54
N GLY A 147 5.43 2.29 -30.81
CA GLY A 147 6.39 2.59 -31.88
C GLY A 147 7.62 1.68 -31.92
N HIS A 148 7.81 0.79 -30.94
CA HIS A 148 8.99 -0.07 -30.81
C HIS A 148 8.62 -1.56 -30.73
N PRO A 149 8.22 -2.22 -31.83
CA PRO A 149 7.79 -3.63 -31.81
C PRO A 149 8.89 -4.63 -31.38
N GLU A 150 10.15 -4.24 -31.54
CA GLU A 150 11.32 -5.03 -31.11
C GLU A 150 11.76 -4.72 -29.67
N PHE A 151 11.10 -3.79 -28.96
CA PHE A 151 11.40 -3.48 -27.57
C PHE A 151 11.26 -4.74 -26.69
N ARG A 152 12.26 -5.00 -25.87
CA ARG A 152 12.24 -6.08 -24.87
C ARG A 152 12.90 -5.57 -23.60
N GLN A 153 12.14 -5.54 -22.51
CA GLN A 153 12.71 -5.39 -21.19
C GLN A 153 13.11 -6.77 -20.64
N TRP A 154 14.32 -6.87 -20.11
CA TRP A 154 14.91 -8.14 -19.69
C TRP A 154 15.13 -8.19 -18.18
N ILE A 155 14.75 -9.30 -17.55
CA ILE A 155 15.13 -9.61 -16.18
C ILE A 155 16.48 -10.34 -16.18
N SER A 156 17.53 -9.68 -15.66
CA SER A 156 18.92 -10.15 -15.78
C SER A 156 19.56 -10.59 -14.46
N GLY A 157 18.82 -10.52 -13.36
CA GLY A 157 19.23 -10.91 -12.01
C GLY A 157 18.35 -11.97 -11.38
N SER A 158 17.56 -12.69 -12.17
CA SER A 158 16.69 -13.75 -11.61
C SER A 158 17.51 -15.00 -11.22
N TRP A 159 16.84 -15.92 -10.55
CA TRP A 159 17.32 -17.25 -10.18
C TRP A 159 17.83 -18.05 -11.39
N GLU A 160 17.32 -17.72 -12.58
CA GLU A 160 17.61 -18.37 -13.85
C GLU A 160 18.90 -17.86 -14.53
N TYR A 161 19.58 -16.86 -13.94
CA TYR A 161 20.90 -16.38 -14.39
C TYR A 161 21.85 -17.57 -14.65
N PRO A 162 22.66 -17.57 -15.74
CA PRO A 162 23.00 -16.45 -16.62
C PRO A 162 21.99 -16.20 -17.74
N LYS A 163 20.93 -17.01 -17.83
CA LYS A 163 19.86 -16.78 -18.79
C LYS A 163 19.03 -15.56 -18.35
N LYS A 164 18.50 -14.81 -19.32
CA LYS A 164 17.67 -13.63 -19.08
C LYS A 164 16.25 -13.92 -19.54
N GLY A 165 15.29 -13.63 -18.68
CA GLY A 165 13.86 -13.73 -18.98
C GLY A 165 13.30 -12.42 -19.54
N LEU A 166 12.11 -12.50 -20.13
CA LEU A 166 11.37 -11.30 -20.55
C LEU A 166 10.52 -10.80 -19.38
N VAL A 167 10.46 -9.48 -19.22
CA VAL A 167 9.52 -8.83 -18.30
C VAL A 167 8.12 -8.91 -18.88
N LEU A 168 7.16 -9.29 -18.04
CA LEU A 168 5.76 -9.47 -18.35
C LEU A 168 5.09 -8.16 -18.81
N ASP A 169 4.14 -8.24 -19.75
CA ASP A 169 3.19 -7.16 -20.04
C ASP A 169 2.14 -7.06 -18.92
N HIS A 170 2.33 -6.10 -18.02
CA HIS A 170 1.45 -5.89 -16.87
C HIS A 170 0.10 -5.22 -17.26
N LEU A 171 -0.09 -4.84 -18.53
CA LEU A 171 -1.37 -4.37 -19.04
C LEU A 171 -2.21 -5.52 -19.62
N ASN A 172 -1.62 -6.70 -19.80
CA ASN A 172 -2.25 -7.87 -20.40
C ASN A 172 -2.62 -8.92 -19.35
N LYS A 173 -3.92 -9.08 -19.09
CA LYS A 173 -4.44 -10.02 -18.08
C LYS A 173 -4.05 -11.47 -18.36
N GLU A 174 -4.15 -11.90 -19.62
CA GLU A 174 -3.85 -13.28 -19.99
C GLU A 174 -2.35 -13.60 -19.85
N ALA A 175 -1.49 -12.62 -20.14
CA ALA A 175 -0.06 -12.74 -19.90
C ALA A 175 0.21 -12.97 -18.39
N PHE A 176 -0.42 -12.16 -17.53
CA PHE A 176 -0.32 -12.36 -16.08
C PHE A 176 -0.84 -13.73 -15.64
N LEU A 177 -2.01 -14.16 -16.11
CA LEU A 177 -2.58 -15.46 -15.74
C LEU A 177 -1.70 -16.63 -16.18
N ASN A 178 -1.06 -16.55 -17.34
CA ASN A 178 -0.13 -17.57 -17.82
C ASN A 178 1.14 -17.65 -16.97
N TYR A 179 1.71 -16.51 -16.60
CA TYR A 179 2.84 -16.44 -15.68
C TYR A 179 2.45 -16.98 -14.29
N ALA A 180 1.38 -16.45 -13.73
CA ALA A 180 0.87 -16.77 -12.41
C ALA A 180 0.44 -18.25 -12.28
N GLY A 181 -0.06 -18.86 -13.35
CA GLY A 181 -0.41 -20.28 -13.37
C GLY A 181 0.79 -21.20 -13.16
N ARG A 182 1.95 -20.87 -13.76
CA ARG A 182 3.18 -21.66 -13.63
C ARG A 182 3.82 -21.47 -12.25
N THR A 183 4.03 -20.22 -11.86
CA THR A 183 4.64 -19.86 -10.56
C THR A 183 3.75 -20.33 -9.40
N GLY A 184 2.43 -20.10 -9.50
CA GLY A 184 1.46 -20.53 -8.52
C GLY A 184 1.42 -22.05 -8.34
N LYS A 185 1.48 -22.84 -9.44
CA LYS A 185 1.51 -24.31 -9.35
C LYS A 185 2.73 -24.82 -8.58
N ALA A 186 3.90 -24.21 -8.75
CA ALA A 186 5.10 -24.63 -8.03
C ALA A 186 5.07 -24.24 -6.54
N LEU A 187 4.45 -23.09 -6.22
CA LEU A 187 4.27 -22.62 -4.83
C LEU A 187 3.10 -23.27 -4.09
N GLU A 188 2.12 -23.83 -4.81
CA GLU A 188 0.88 -24.37 -4.26
C GLU A 188 1.07 -25.32 -3.06
N PRO A 189 2.03 -26.28 -3.08
CA PRO A 189 2.24 -27.15 -1.92
C PRO A 189 2.61 -26.39 -0.64
N ALA A 190 3.41 -25.32 -0.75
CA ALA A 190 3.77 -24.48 0.38
C ALA A 190 2.58 -23.59 0.80
N MET A 191 1.90 -22.97 -0.17
CA MET A 191 0.76 -22.08 0.10
C MET A 191 -0.42 -22.79 0.79
N LYS A 192 -0.63 -24.07 0.48
CA LYS A 192 -1.69 -24.91 1.10
C LYS A 192 -1.27 -25.59 2.40
N THR A 193 -0.09 -25.26 2.92
CA THR A 193 0.43 -25.82 4.17
C THR A 193 0.19 -24.89 5.35
N GLY A 194 -0.52 -25.39 6.36
CA GLY A 194 -0.69 -24.72 7.65
C GLY A 194 -1.40 -23.37 7.55
N ARG A 195 -0.79 -22.30 8.08
CA ARG A 195 -1.41 -20.97 8.09
C ARG A 195 -1.33 -20.28 6.72
N PRO A 196 -2.30 -19.43 6.33
CA PRO A 196 -2.22 -18.65 5.10
C PRO A 196 -0.91 -17.84 5.02
N SER A 197 -0.33 -17.79 3.82
CA SER A 197 0.87 -17.03 3.48
C SER A 197 0.52 -15.82 2.62
N GLY A 198 1.31 -14.75 2.74
CA GLY A 198 1.30 -13.66 1.77
C GLY A 198 2.05 -14.06 0.50
N ILE A 199 1.51 -13.72 -0.66
CA ILE A 199 2.33 -13.58 -1.87
C ILE A 199 2.63 -12.11 -2.09
N PHE A 200 3.89 -11.80 -2.38
CA PHE A 200 4.42 -10.46 -2.45
C PHE A 200 4.69 -10.02 -3.90
N VAL A 201 4.22 -8.82 -4.24
CA VAL A 201 4.62 -8.07 -5.44
C VAL A 201 5.44 -6.85 -5.01
N ASP A 202 6.63 -6.72 -5.57
CA ASP A 202 7.56 -5.61 -5.31
C ASP A 202 7.12 -4.33 -6.05
N SER A 203 7.84 -3.24 -5.81
CA SER A 203 7.66 -1.96 -6.47
C SER A 203 7.73 -2.07 -8.00
N TRP A 204 7.11 -1.10 -8.68
CA TRP A 204 7.01 -1.11 -10.13
C TRP A 204 8.33 -0.70 -10.79
N GLU A 205 8.94 -1.64 -11.50
CA GLU A 205 10.16 -1.41 -12.30
C GLU A 205 9.97 -1.78 -13.78
N VAL A 206 8.73 -1.82 -14.28
CA VAL A 206 8.45 -1.95 -15.72
C VAL A 206 8.66 -0.60 -16.40
N GLU A 207 9.34 -0.58 -17.55
CA GLU A 207 9.55 0.65 -18.32
C GLU A 207 8.22 1.35 -18.61
N THR A 208 8.17 2.66 -18.35
CA THR A 208 6.94 3.46 -18.39
C THR A 208 6.90 4.45 -19.54
N HIS A 209 8.04 4.76 -20.16
CA HIS A 209 8.06 5.59 -21.37
C HIS A 209 7.29 4.88 -22.47
N ASN A 210 6.30 5.59 -23.05
CA ASN A 210 5.47 5.07 -24.14
C ASN A 210 4.86 3.68 -23.88
N LEU A 211 4.57 3.37 -22.60
CA LEU A 211 4.02 2.07 -22.17
C LEU A 211 2.79 1.68 -23.00
N TRP A 212 2.74 0.44 -23.47
CA TRP A 212 1.74 0.01 -24.44
C TRP A 212 1.31 -1.45 -24.24
N THR A 213 0.20 -1.83 -24.87
CA THR A 213 -0.20 -3.23 -25.04
C THR A 213 -0.97 -3.40 -26.35
N THR A 214 -1.06 -4.64 -26.84
CA THR A 214 -1.79 -4.93 -28.08
C THR A 214 -3.28 -4.58 -27.92
N GLY A 215 -3.83 -3.80 -28.85
CA GLY A 215 -5.22 -3.34 -28.84
C GLY A 215 -5.49 -2.11 -27.98
N PHE A 216 -4.45 -1.49 -27.38
CA PHE A 216 -4.60 -0.27 -26.58
C PHE A 216 -5.28 0.86 -27.36
N ASP A 217 -4.88 1.10 -28.61
CA ASP A 217 -5.48 2.08 -29.52
C ASP A 217 -6.98 1.88 -29.72
N SER A 218 -7.40 0.62 -29.89
CA SER A 218 -8.81 0.26 -30.05
C SER A 218 -9.61 0.52 -28.78
N ILE A 219 -9.05 0.18 -27.62
CA ILE A 219 -9.67 0.46 -26.31
C ILE A 219 -9.74 1.96 -26.07
N PHE A 220 -8.68 2.69 -26.42
CA PHE A 220 -8.60 4.14 -26.28
C PHE A 220 -9.65 4.83 -27.14
N MET A 221 -9.71 4.52 -28.44
CA MET A 221 -10.70 5.07 -29.36
C MET A 221 -12.13 4.79 -28.88
N ALA A 222 -12.41 3.57 -28.40
CA ALA A 222 -13.72 3.22 -27.88
C ALA A 222 -14.11 4.01 -26.61
N ARG A 223 -13.13 4.37 -25.77
CA ARG A 223 -13.36 5.08 -24.50
C ARG A 223 -13.45 6.60 -24.66
N TYR A 224 -12.57 7.18 -25.48
CA TYR A 224 -12.40 8.63 -25.58
C TYR A 224 -12.88 9.22 -26.92
N GLY A 225 -13.14 8.39 -27.92
CA GLY A 225 -13.72 8.81 -29.20
C GLY A 225 -12.75 9.51 -30.15
N TYR A 226 -11.45 9.43 -29.92
CA TYR A 226 -10.42 9.95 -30.82
C TYR A 226 -9.16 9.05 -30.84
N ASP A 227 -8.33 9.25 -31.87
CA ASP A 227 -7.09 8.49 -32.07
C ASP A 227 -5.92 9.07 -31.27
N ILE A 228 -5.37 8.28 -30.35
CA ILE A 228 -4.21 8.65 -29.53
C ILE A 228 -2.88 8.51 -30.28
N THR A 229 -2.83 7.70 -31.34
CA THR A 229 -1.57 7.31 -31.98
C THR A 229 -0.83 8.49 -32.59
N THR A 230 -1.55 9.52 -33.06
CA THR A 230 -0.94 10.76 -33.57
C THR A 230 -0.14 11.49 -32.49
N CYS A 231 -0.67 11.57 -31.26
CA CYS A 231 0.02 12.20 -30.13
C CYS A 231 1.22 11.34 -29.66
N MET A 232 1.04 10.02 -29.64
CA MET A 232 2.11 9.09 -29.28
C MET A 232 3.28 9.11 -30.29
N GLN A 233 3.00 9.27 -31.58
CA GLN A 233 4.03 9.36 -32.63
C GLN A 233 4.85 10.65 -32.54
N SER A 234 4.25 11.74 -32.07
CA SER A 234 4.94 13.01 -31.86
C SER A 234 5.78 12.96 -30.58
N ASP A 235 5.11 13.06 -29.43
CA ASP A 235 5.67 12.97 -28.07
C ASP A 235 4.51 13.21 -27.09
N ILE A 236 3.95 12.16 -26.50
CA ILE A 236 2.83 12.28 -25.54
C ILE A 236 3.21 13.10 -24.29
N LEU A 237 4.49 13.31 -24.03
CA LEU A 237 4.98 14.11 -22.90
C LEU A 237 5.08 15.62 -23.23
N SER A 238 4.86 16.02 -24.47
CA SER A 238 4.80 17.44 -24.83
C SER A 238 3.65 18.18 -24.12
N ALA A 239 3.89 19.44 -23.75
CA ALA A 239 2.87 20.30 -23.17
C ALA A 239 1.64 20.50 -24.07
N ASP A 240 1.81 20.37 -25.40
CA ASP A 240 0.73 20.49 -26.38
C ASP A 240 -0.31 19.35 -26.27
N TYR A 241 0.05 18.23 -25.65
CA TYR A 241 -0.79 17.05 -25.51
C TYR A 241 -1.21 16.78 -24.07
N ALA A 242 -1.18 17.79 -23.20
CA ALA A 242 -1.53 17.66 -21.77
C ALA A 242 -2.87 16.96 -21.51
N GLY A 243 -3.92 17.30 -22.28
CA GLY A 243 -5.24 16.66 -22.17
C GLY A 243 -5.23 15.20 -22.64
N GLN A 244 -4.55 14.92 -23.75
CA GLN A 244 -4.44 13.57 -24.30
C GLN A 244 -3.57 12.67 -23.42
N ARG A 245 -2.52 13.23 -22.81
CA ARG A 245 -1.68 12.56 -21.81
C ARG A 245 -2.50 12.11 -20.61
N TYR A 246 -3.39 12.97 -20.11
CA TYR A 246 -4.30 12.58 -19.03
C TYR A 246 -5.15 11.36 -19.41
N ASP A 247 -5.80 11.41 -20.59
CA ASP A 247 -6.65 10.31 -21.05
C ASP A 247 -5.84 9.01 -21.26
N TYR A 248 -4.61 9.14 -21.77
CA TYR A 248 -3.66 8.03 -21.89
C TYR A 248 -3.30 7.43 -20.53
N MET A 249 -2.86 8.25 -19.58
CA MET A 249 -2.49 7.81 -18.23
C MET A 249 -3.68 7.19 -17.48
N LYS A 250 -4.88 7.75 -17.66
CA LYS A 250 -6.11 7.19 -17.08
C LYS A 250 -6.43 5.80 -17.62
N LEU A 251 -6.20 5.54 -18.91
CA LEU A 251 -6.36 4.20 -19.47
C LEU A 251 -5.26 3.24 -19.02
N ILE A 252 -4.00 3.68 -19.01
CA ILE A 252 -2.87 2.89 -18.48
C ILE A 252 -3.15 2.46 -17.04
N SER A 253 -3.55 3.42 -16.19
CA SER A 253 -3.95 3.19 -14.80
C SER A 253 -5.01 2.10 -14.67
N ASP A 254 -6.10 2.23 -15.43
CA ASP A 254 -7.20 1.27 -15.41
C ASP A 254 -6.78 -0.14 -15.83
N LEU A 255 -5.95 -0.25 -16.87
CA LEU A 255 -5.47 -1.54 -17.35
C LEU A 255 -4.57 -2.21 -16.32
N ILE A 256 -3.61 -1.50 -15.74
CA ILE A 256 -2.71 -2.07 -14.71
C ILE A 256 -3.52 -2.55 -13.50
N ILE A 257 -4.45 -1.74 -12.98
CA ILE A 257 -5.25 -2.13 -11.82
C ILE A 257 -6.11 -3.37 -12.13
N LYS A 258 -6.84 -3.37 -13.26
CA LYS A 258 -7.81 -4.42 -13.60
C LYS A 258 -7.18 -5.69 -14.16
N ASN A 259 -6.02 -5.58 -14.80
CA ASN A 259 -5.37 -6.69 -15.50
C ASN A 259 -4.16 -7.24 -14.75
N PHE A 260 -3.61 -6.51 -13.76
CA PHE A 260 -2.49 -6.98 -12.95
C PHE A 260 -2.80 -7.01 -11.45
N TYR A 261 -2.99 -5.89 -10.76
CA TYR A 261 -3.09 -5.89 -9.29
C TYR A 261 -4.33 -6.63 -8.77
N MET A 262 -5.50 -6.43 -9.38
CA MET A 262 -6.71 -7.18 -9.01
C MET A 262 -6.56 -8.69 -9.29
N PRO A 263 -6.14 -9.14 -10.49
CA PRO A 263 -5.84 -10.55 -10.74
C PRO A 263 -4.74 -11.13 -9.84
N PHE A 264 -3.77 -10.33 -9.41
CA PHE A 264 -2.74 -10.75 -8.47
C PHE A 264 -3.34 -11.11 -7.10
N THR A 265 -4.21 -10.26 -6.57
CA THR A 265 -4.98 -10.57 -5.36
C THR A 265 -5.88 -11.80 -5.54
N GLU A 266 -6.58 -11.90 -6.67
CA GLU A 266 -7.41 -13.09 -6.98
C GLU A 266 -6.56 -14.38 -6.98
N LYS A 267 -5.36 -14.34 -7.57
CA LYS A 267 -4.45 -15.49 -7.58
C LYS A 267 -3.93 -15.81 -6.18
N ALA A 268 -3.64 -14.81 -5.35
CA ALA A 268 -3.26 -15.03 -3.96
C ALA A 268 -4.32 -15.84 -3.20
N HIS A 269 -5.59 -15.45 -3.36
CA HIS A 269 -6.74 -16.13 -2.74
C HIS A 269 -6.94 -17.54 -3.31
N GLU A 270 -6.77 -17.74 -4.62
CA GLU A 270 -6.84 -19.06 -5.27
C GLU A 270 -5.83 -20.05 -4.67
N LEU A 271 -4.63 -19.57 -4.31
CA LEU A 271 -3.58 -20.37 -3.68
C LEU A 271 -3.81 -20.59 -2.17
N GLY A 272 -4.88 -20.03 -1.59
CA GLY A 272 -5.19 -20.11 -0.15
C GLY A 272 -4.45 -19.09 0.71
N GLY A 273 -3.82 -18.09 0.10
CA GLY A 273 -3.09 -17.01 0.75
C GLY A 273 -3.79 -15.65 0.67
N PHE A 274 -3.01 -14.59 0.84
CA PHE A 274 -3.41 -13.20 0.68
C PHE A 274 -2.35 -12.42 -0.11
N SER A 275 -2.70 -11.29 -0.72
CA SER A 275 -1.74 -10.44 -1.43
C SER A 275 -1.11 -9.41 -0.48
N ARG A 276 0.21 -9.29 -0.54
CA ARG A 276 0.96 -8.16 -0.01
C ARG A 276 1.71 -7.50 -1.14
N GLY A 277 1.88 -6.18 -1.12
CA GLY A 277 2.69 -5.60 -2.18
C GLY A 277 2.79 -4.09 -2.21
N GLN A 278 3.81 -3.66 -2.93
CA GLN A 278 4.07 -2.28 -3.26
C GLN A 278 3.37 -1.92 -4.57
N CYS A 279 3.02 -0.65 -4.71
CA CYS A 279 2.53 -0.07 -5.96
C CYS A 279 3.32 1.19 -6.35
N SER A 280 4.34 1.55 -5.56
CA SER A 280 5.23 2.69 -5.82
C SER A 280 5.86 2.56 -7.21
N GLY A 281 6.01 3.69 -7.90
CA GLY A 281 6.51 3.75 -9.28
C GLY A 281 5.49 3.36 -10.36
N SER A 282 4.33 2.80 -10.00
CA SER A 282 3.34 2.35 -10.99
C SER A 282 2.55 3.54 -11.56
N PRO A 283 2.38 3.67 -12.89
CA PRO A 283 1.64 4.77 -13.53
C PRO A 283 0.12 4.57 -13.38
N THR A 284 -0.37 4.62 -12.15
CA THR A 284 -1.74 4.28 -11.76
C THR A 284 -2.34 5.29 -10.80
N ASP A 285 -3.66 5.22 -10.61
CA ASP A 285 -4.29 5.72 -9.40
C ASP A 285 -3.76 4.91 -8.22
N ILE A 286 -2.77 5.49 -7.54
CA ILE A 286 -1.98 4.81 -6.52
C ILE A 286 -2.83 4.35 -5.32
N ILE A 287 -3.89 5.08 -4.99
CA ILE A 287 -4.81 4.72 -3.90
C ILE A 287 -5.61 3.47 -4.29
N SER A 288 -6.14 3.42 -5.51
CA SER A 288 -6.88 2.25 -6.01
C SER A 288 -5.98 1.02 -6.13
N SER A 289 -4.73 1.19 -6.61
CA SER A 289 -3.75 0.10 -6.71
C SER A 289 -3.47 -0.52 -5.34
N TYR A 290 -3.09 0.28 -4.33
CA TYR A 290 -2.90 -0.22 -2.96
C TYR A 290 -4.19 -0.79 -2.35
N ALA A 291 -5.34 -0.18 -2.65
CA ALA A 291 -6.64 -0.67 -2.20
C ALA A 291 -7.06 -2.00 -2.83
N SER A 292 -6.40 -2.46 -3.90
CA SER A 292 -6.66 -3.78 -4.49
C SER A 292 -5.90 -4.94 -3.83
N LEU A 293 -4.88 -4.66 -3.00
CA LEU A 293 -4.03 -5.66 -2.30
C LEU A 293 -4.49 -5.90 -0.86
N ASP A 294 -4.52 -7.13 -0.34
CA ASP A 294 -4.99 -7.38 1.03
C ASP A 294 -4.16 -6.64 2.10
N VAL A 295 -2.83 -6.63 1.93
CA VAL A 295 -1.88 -5.89 2.76
C VAL A 295 -1.07 -4.94 1.88
N PRO A 296 -1.41 -3.64 1.82
CA PRO A 296 -0.62 -2.68 1.07
C PRO A 296 0.70 -2.40 1.79
N GLU A 297 1.79 -2.34 1.01
CA GLU A 297 3.16 -2.16 1.50
C GLU A 297 3.77 -0.85 1.03
N SER A 298 4.32 -0.07 1.95
CA SER A 298 5.17 1.09 1.69
C SER A 298 6.64 0.68 1.63
N GLU A 299 7.53 1.66 1.50
CA GLU A 299 8.97 1.50 1.67
C GLU A 299 9.57 2.73 2.37
N ALA A 300 10.82 2.61 2.83
CA ALA A 300 11.68 3.73 3.19
C ALA A 300 13.04 3.57 2.53
N MET A 301 13.13 4.07 1.30
CA MET A 301 14.37 4.15 0.52
C MET A 301 14.19 5.06 -0.69
N LEU A 302 13.32 4.65 -1.61
CA LEU A 302 13.04 5.39 -2.84
C LEU A 302 12.10 6.57 -2.58
N TYR A 303 11.32 6.46 -1.51
CA TYR A 303 10.36 7.45 -1.03
C TYR A 303 10.68 7.83 0.41
N GLU A 304 10.39 9.09 0.73
CA GLU A 304 10.42 9.58 2.10
C GLU A 304 9.23 9.02 2.91
N PRO A 305 9.35 8.86 4.25
CA PRO A 305 8.33 8.25 5.09
C PRO A 305 6.93 8.86 5.01
N TYR A 306 6.80 10.13 4.61
CA TYR A 306 5.49 10.74 4.44
C TYR A 306 4.66 10.10 3.31
N PHE A 307 5.30 9.45 2.32
CA PHE A 307 4.63 8.68 1.29
C PHE A 307 3.78 7.54 1.87
N THR A 308 4.19 6.95 3.00
CA THR A 308 3.42 5.92 3.71
C THR A 308 2.00 6.37 4.03
N ARG A 309 1.74 7.68 4.16
CA ARG A 309 0.38 8.18 4.36
C ARG A 309 -0.54 7.87 3.18
N ILE A 310 -0.05 7.85 1.94
CA ILE A 310 -0.83 7.42 0.77
C ILE A 310 -1.26 5.96 0.95
N VAL A 311 -0.30 5.09 1.28
CA VAL A 311 -0.52 3.65 1.52
C VAL A 311 -1.50 3.41 2.66
N ALA A 312 -1.32 4.11 3.79
CA ALA A 312 -2.20 4.04 4.94
C ALA A 312 -3.61 4.59 4.65
N SER A 313 -3.72 5.58 3.76
CA SER A 313 -5.01 6.11 3.30
C SER A 313 -5.76 5.07 2.48
N ALA A 314 -5.09 4.40 1.53
CA ALA A 314 -5.69 3.31 0.76
C ALA A 314 -6.17 2.16 1.66
N ALA A 315 -5.37 1.77 2.65
CA ALA A 315 -5.78 0.76 3.64
C ALA A 315 -7.02 1.20 4.43
N ALA A 316 -7.04 2.43 4.95
CA ALA A 316 -8.15 2.93 5.76
C ALA A 316 -9.46 3.06 4.96
N LEU A 317 -9.37 3.55 3.71
CA LEU A 317 -10.51 3.67 2.79
C LEU A 317 -11.03 2.30 2.33
N ALA A 318 -10.15 1.32 2.14
CA ALA A 318 -10.52 -0.06 1.81
C ALA A 318 -10.98 -0.88 3.03
N GLY A 319 -10.98 -0.30 4.23
CA GLY A 319 -11.39 -1.00 5.46
C GLY A 319 -10.36 -1.99 6.01
N LYS A 320 -9.11 -1.94 5.52
CA LYS A 320 -8.00 -2.80 5.94
C LYS A 320 -7.34 -2.26 7.20
N ASN A 321 -6.69 -3.16 7.93
CA ASN A 321 -6.06 -2.82 9.20
C ASN A 321 -4.54 -2.80 9.16
N ILE A 322 -3.92 -3.60 8.29
CA ILE A 322 -2.47 -3.75 8.23
C ILE A 322 -1.93 -2.92 7.09
N VAL A 323 -0.88 -2.16 7.38
CA VAL A 323 -0.04 -1.45 6.41
C VAL A 323 1.38 -1.90 6.71
N SER A 324 2.04 -2.52 5.74
CA SER A 324 3.42 -2.97 5.89
C SER A 324 4.42 -2.02 5.23
N ALA A 325 5.70 -2.19 5.51
CA ALA A 325 6.77 -1.48 4.83
C ALA A 325 8.04 -2.32 4.74
N GLU A 326 8.62 -2.35 3.55
CA GLU A 326 10.03 -2.64 3.38
C GLU A 326 10.85 -1.54 4.06
N THR A 327 11.66 -1.91 5.05
CA THR A 327 12.31 -0.94 5.92
C THR A 327 13.81 -1.19 6.05
N PHE A 328 14.57 -0.10 6.12
CA PHE A 328 16.03 -0.01 6.32
C PHE A 328 16.90 -0.30 5.08
N THR A 329 16.31 -0.31 3.88
CA THR A 329 17.00 -0.59 2.61
C THR A 329 17.99 0.49 2.21
N CYS A 330 19.30 0.25 2.24
CA CYS A 330 20.31 1.28 1.96
C CYS A 330 20.24 2.47 2.94
N LEU A 331 20.05 2.19 4.23
CA LEU A 331 19.82 3.18 5.31
C LEU A 331 20.69 4.43 5.21
N TYR A 332 21.98 4.25 4.94
CA TYR A 332 22.98 5.31 4.94
C TYR A 332 23.39 5.78 3.54
N GLY A 333 22.88 5.16 2.48
CA GLY A 333 23.27 5.46 1.11
C GLY A 333 23.43 4.22 0.24
N TRP A 334 23.48 4.45 -1.07
CA TRP A 334 23.51 3.40 -2.09
C TRP A 334 24.93 3.12 -2.60
N PRO A 335 25.33 1.85 -2.76
CA PRO A 335 24.91 0.65 -2.03
C PRO A 335 25.94 0.27 -0.94
N ARG A 336 25.50 -0.43 0.11
CA ARG A 336 26.34 -0.99 1.20
C ARG A 336 27.01 0.02 2.15
N GLU A 337 26.64 1.30 2.13
CA GLU A 337 27.20 2.26 3.07
C GLU A 337 26.90 1.83 4.52
N HIS A 338 27.95 1.72 5.34
CA HIS A 338 27.91 1.21 6.73
C HIS A 338 27.28 -0.19 6.90
N MET A 339 27.39 -1.07 5.89
CA MET A 339 27.00 -2.48 6.01
C MET A 339 27.66 -3.14 7.22
N ARG A 340 26.87 -3.77 8.10
CA ARG A 340 27.28 -4.39 9.38
C ARG A 340 27.75 -3.40 10.47
N GLU A 341 27.76 -2.11 10.19
CA GLU A 341 28.06 -1.03 11.15
C GLU A 341 26.78 -0.27 11.54
N GLU A 342 25.61 -0.74 11.14
CA GLU A 342 24.36 0.00 11.30
C GLU A 342 24.03 0.25 12.78
N LYS A 343 23.38 1.40 13.05
CA LYS A 343 22.98 1.83 14.39
C LYS A 343 21.49 1.68 14.62
N VAL A 344 21.12 0.95 15.66
CA VAL A 344 19.73 0.79 16.10
C VAL A 344 19.03 2.14 16.35
N THR A 345 19.75 3.18 16.79
CA THR A 345 19.21 4.54 16.96
C THR A 345 18.73 5.16 15.64
N ASP A 346 19.51 5.01 14.57
CA ASP A 346 19.15 5.50 13.23
C ASP A 346 18.02 4.67 12.61
N LEU A 347 18.03 3.35 12.78
CA LEU A 347 16.90 2.50 12.38
C LEU A 347 15.62 2.94 13.08
N LYS A 348 15.68 3.23 14.38
CA LYS A 348 14.51 3.64 15.15
C LYS A 348 13.86 4.91 14.62
N ILE A 349 14.62 5.94 14.24
CA ILE A 349 14.02 7.18 13.71
C ILE A 349 13.30 6.95 12.37
N VAL A 350 13.79 6.03 11.52
CA VAL A 350 13.14 5.66 10.26
C VAL A 350 11.81 4.97 10.56
N ALA A 351 11.83 3.97 11.44
CA ALA A 351 10.64 3.25 11.85
C ALA A 351 9.59 4.21 12.44
N ASP A 352 10.02 5.09 13.35
CA ASP A 352 9.14 6.07 14.00
C ASP A 352 8.52 7.05 13.00
N ALA A 353 9.28 7.51 12.01
CA ALA A 353 8.73 8.32 10.93
C ALA A 353 7.61 7.56 10.19
N LEU A 354 7.86 6.31 9.79
CA LEU A 354 6.86 5.49 9.10
C LEU A 354 5.61 5.23 9.95
N PHE A 355 5.75 4.89 11.23
CA PHE A 355 4.61 4.71 12.16
C PHE A 355 3.79 5.99 12.29
N ALA A 356 4.42 7.17 12.33
CA ALA A 356 3.73 8.45 12.37
C ALA A 356 3.01 8.82 11.05
N HIS A 357 3.26 8.08 9.97
CA HIS A 357 2.54 8.17 8.70
C HIS A 357 1.61 6.99 8.42
N GLY A 358 1.37 6.13 9.43
CA GLY A 358 0.30 5.12 9.40
C GLY A 358 0.75 3.68 9.20
N LEU A 359 2.06 3.42 9.21
CA LEU A 359 2.61 2.07 9.21
C LEU A 359 2.21 1.29 10.48
N ASN A 360 2.00 -0.03 10.37
CA ASN A 360 1.89 -0.89 11.55
C ASN A 360 2.40 -2.35 11.38
N GLN A 361 3.19 -2.64 10.35
CA GLN A 361 3.92 -3.89 10.16
C GLN A 361 5.28 -3.60 9.50
N ILE A 362 6.37 -3.88 10.18
CA ILE A 362 7.72 -3.71 9.61
C ILE A 362 8.16 -5.00 8.91
N VAL A 363 8.80 -4.86 7.76
CA VAL A 363 9.54 -5.91 7.04
C VAL A 363 10.97 -5.43 6.86
N TRP A 364 11.92 -6.02 7.58
CA TRP A 364 13.33 -5.65 7.49
C TRP A 364 13.91 -6.04 6.12
N HIS A 365 14.67 -5.14 5.51
CA HIS A 365 15.43 -5.40 4.29
C HIS A 365 16.94 -5.46 4.62
N GLY A 366 17.54 -6.58 5.00
CA GLY A 366 16.95 -7.90 5.22
C GLY A 366 18.01 -8.91 5.64
N MET A 367 17.68 -10.20 5.58
CA MET A 367 18.56 -11.30 5.96
C MET A 367 19.06 -12.03 4.70
N PRO A 368 20.37 -12.08 4.43
CA PRO A 368 20.91 -12.94 3.38
C PRO A 368 20.94 -14.41 3.81
N PHE A 369 20.53 -15.33 2.93
CA PHE A 369 20.64 -16.77 3.21
C PHE A 369 22.10 -17.18 3.38
N ASN A 370 22.40 -17.82 4.51
CA ASN A 370 23.73 -18.37 4.82
C ASN A 370 23.64 -19.85 5.24
N THR A 371 24.71 -20.61 4.99
CA THR A 371 24.80 -21.98 5.52
C THR A 371 24.95 -22.00 7.03
N LYS A 372 24.49 -23.08 7.69
CA LYS A 372 24.60 -23.26 9.13
C LYS A 372 26.04 -23.05 9.61
N GLY A 373 26.19 -22.21 10.63
CA GLY A 373 27.50 -21.84 11.19
C GLY A 373 28.27 -20.77 10.41
N SER A 374 27.69 -20.21 9.34
CA SER A 374 28.25 -19.11 8.55
C SER A 374 27.39 -17.85 8.64
N ASP A 375 28.03 -16.69 8.51
CA ASP A 375 27.38 -15.39 8.29
C ASP A 375 28.30 -14.46 7.49
N THR A 376 28.64 -14.91 6.29
CA THR A 376 29.63 -14.28 5.39
C THR A 376 29.00 -13.70 4.13
N ILE A 377 27.80 -14.14 3.77
CA ILE A 377 27.05 -13.62 2.64
C ILE A 377 26.30 -12.37 3.08
N SER A 378 26.33 -11.35 2.23
CA SER A 378 25.55 -10.12 2.39
C SER A 378 24.79 -9.82 1.10
N PHE A 379 23.56 -9.34 1.24
CA PHE A 379 22.86 -8.68 0.14
C PHE A 379 23.54 -7.36 -0.21
N TYR A 380 23.25 -6.81 -1.39
CA TYR A 380 23.95 -5.60 -1.82
C TYR A 380 23.46 -4.33 -1.11
N ALA A 381 22.25 -4.32 -0.57
CA ALA A 381 21.75 -3.21 0.22
C ALA A 381 21.94 -3.50 1.70
N THR A 382 22.26 -2.47 2.49
CA THR A 382 22.00 -2.52 3.94
C THR A 382 20.50 -2.61 4.17
N VAL A 383 19.99 -3.06 5.32
CA VAL A 383 20.67 -3.51 6.55
C VAL A 383 21.03 -5.00 6.52
N HIS A 384 22.12 -5.40 7.20
CA HIS A 384 22.45 -6.82 7.41
C HIS A 384 21.77 -7.40 8.67
N VAL A 385 20.75 -8.23 8.50
CA VAL A 385 20.18 -9.04 9.58
C VAL A 385 20.97 -10.34 9.72
N GLY A 386 21.74 -10.48 10.81
CA GLY A 386 22.55 -11.68 11.05
C GLY A 386 23.28 -11.67 12.39
N LYS A 387 24.05 -12.75 12.63
CA LYS A 387 24.89 -12.94 13.83
C LYS A 387 26.13 -12.04 13.83
N ALA A 388 26.59 -11.63 12.65
CA ALA A 388 27.81 -10.87 12.44
C ALA A 388 27.49 -9.45 11.97
N GLY A 389 27.53 -8.51 12.91
CA GLY A 389 27.32 -7.08 12.69
C GLY A 389 27.05 -6.35 13.99
N ALA A 390 27.10 -5.02 13.97
CA ALA A 390 26.89 -4.16 15.13
C ALA A 390 25.50 -4.38 15.77
N LEU A 391 24.46 -4.57 14.95
CA LEU A 391 23.08 -4.74 15.41
C LEU A 391 22.80 -6.03 16.19
N SER A 392 23.61 -7.08 16.01
CA SER A 392 23.28 -8.47 16.40
C SER A 392 22.78 -8.65 17.84
N LYS A 393 23.33 -7.88 18.80
CA LYS A 393 22.95 -7.96 20.22
C LYS A 393 21.68 -7.15 20.55
N GLU A 394 21.36 -6.16 19.74
CA GLU A 394 20.28 -5.20 19.99
C GLU A 394 18.98 -5.57 19.25
N ILE A 395 19.06 -6.45 18.22
CA ILE A 395 17.90 -6.94 17.46
C ILE A 395 16.74 -7.38 18.37
N PRO A 396 16.93 -8.20 19.43
CA PRO A 396 15.79 -8.65 20.25
C PRO A 396 15.05 -7.49 20.93
N ALA A 397 15.79 -6.53 21.49
CA ALA A 397 15.21 -5.37 22.17
C ALA A 397 14.50 -4.44 21.17
N PHE A 398 15.10 -4.22 20.00
CA PHE A 398 14.47 -3.40 18.98
C PHE A 398 13.24 -4.07 18.36
N ASN A 399 13.27 -5.38 18.12
CA ASN A 399 12.09 -6.10 17.67
C ASN A 399 10.97 -6.09 18.72
N GLN A 400 11.28 -6.08 20.02
CA GLN A 400 10.29 -5.91 21.08
C GLN A 400 9.64 -4.52 21.05
N TYR A 401 10.42 -3.46 20.79
CA TYR A 401 9.90 -2.11 20.55
C TYR A 401 8.93 -2.10 19.36
N LEU A 402 9.38 -2.63 18.21
CA LEU A 402 8.58 -2.68 16.98
C LEU A 402 7.30 -3.51 17.14
N GLU A 403 7.38 -4.65 17.83
CA GLU A 403 6.23 -5.52 18.14
C GLU A 403 5.19 -4.78 18.98
N THR A 404 5.65 -4.10 20.03
CA THR A 404 4.77 -3.36 20.97
C THR A 404 4.07 -2.23 20.24
N LEU A 405 4.82 -1.40 19.51
CA LEU A 405 4.26 -0.28 18.78
C LEU A 405 3.29 -0.74 17.67
N SER A 406 3.68 -1.74 16.87
CA SER A 406 2.81 -2.36 15.86
C SER A 406 1.52 -2.90 16.48
N GLY A 407 1.61 -3.55 17.64
CA GLY A 407 0.45 -4.09 18.36
C GLY A 407 -0.56 -3.01 18.75
N TYR A 408 -0.09 -1.85 19.24
CA TYR A 408 -0.98 -0.71 19.51
C TYR A 408 -1.49 -0.04 18.23
N MET A 409 -0.67 0.09 17.20
CA MET A 409 -1.04 0.72 15.93
C MET A 409 -1.97 -0.15 15.06
N ARG A 410 -2.24 -1.40 15.46
CA ARG A 410 -3.28 -2.27 14.88
C ARG A 410 -4.62 -2.25 15.63
N LYS A 411 -4.71 -1.63 16.81
CA LYS A 411 -5.96 -1.62 17.59
C LYS A 411 -7.02 -0.76 16.94
N GLY A 412 -8.28 -1.22 16.93
CA GLY A 412 -9.42 -0.44 16.46
C GLY A 412 -9.37 -0.11 14.96
N LYS A 413 -9.49 1.18 14.62
CA LYS A 413 -9.44 1.71 13.24
C LYS A 413 -8.58 2.98 13.18
N SER A 414 -8.03 3.30 12.02
CA SER A 414 -7.33 4.57 11.82
C SER A 414 -8.29 5.72 12.02
N TYR A 415 -7.95 6.65 12.90
CA TYR A 415 -8.72 7.87 13.05
C TYR A 415 -8.43 8.79 11.88
N SER A 416 -9.44 9.55 11.46
CA SER A 416 -9.31 10.68 10.55
C SER A 416 -10.61 11.45 10.64
N ASP A 417 -10.54 12.78 10.51
CA ASP A 417 -11.74 13.62 10.41
C ASP A 417 -11.82 14.37 9.08
N VAL A 418 -10.73 14.37 8.30
CA VAL A 418 -10.62 15.16 7.07
C VAL A 418 -10.13 14.26 5.95
N ALA A 419 -10.86 14.27 4.84
CA ALA A 419 -10.37 13.70 3.58
C ALA A 419 -9.63 14.80 2.81
N ILE A 420 -8.44 14.50 2.29
CA ILE A 420 -7.74 15.36 1.34
C ILE A 420 -7.76 14.68 -0.03
N TYR A 421 -8.23 15.39 -1.05
CA TYR A 421 -8.29 14.85 -2.40
C TYR A 421 -6.87 14.66 -2.97
N LEU A 422 -6.57 13.47 -3.48
CA LEU A 422 -5.31 13.17 -4.17
C LEU A 422 -5.35 13.82 -5.56
N PRO A 423 -4.43 14.76 -5.89
CA PRO A 423 -4.45 15.48 -7.16
C PRO A 423 -3.85 14.64 -8.30
N ALA A 424 -4.47 13.49 -8.62
CA ALA A 424 -3.95 12.58 -9.63
C ALA A 424 -4.04 13.16 -11.04
N GLU A 425 -5.10 13.93 -11.33
CA GLU A 425 -5.25 14.65 -12.58
C GLU A 425 -4.09 15.61 -12.82
N ASP A 426 -3.67 16.36 -11.78
CA ASP A 426 -2.53 17.30 -11.87
C ASP A 426 -1.24 16.56 -12.20
N ALA A 427 -0.98 15.44 -11.51
CA ALA A 427 0.23 14.67 -11.69
C ALA A 427 0.32 14.03 -13.09
N TRP A 428 -0.79 13.49 -13.61
CA TRP A 428 -0.83 12.92 -14.95
C TRP A 428 -0.74 14.00 -16.04
N ILE A 429 -1.35 15.16 -15.80
CA ILE A 429 -1.24 16.30 -16.72
C ILE A 429 0.16 16.92 -16.66
N ALA A 430 0.88 16.88 -15.55
CA ALA A 430 2.22 17.45 -15.48
C ALA A 430 3.25 16.65 -16.30
N GLY A 431 3.17 15.31 -16.28
CA GLY A 431 4.09 14.45 -17.02
C GLY A 431 5.43 14.28 -16.30
N GLU A 432 6.53 14.71 -16.92
CA GLU A 432 7.87 14.61 -16.31
C GLU A 432 8.04 15.58 -15.13
N MET A 433 8.68 15.11 -14.07
CA MET A 433 9.20 15.97 -13.01
C MET A 433 10.32 16.88 -13.54
N PRO A 434 10.59 18.04 -12.92
CA PRO A 434 11.82 18.79 -13.15
C PRO A 434 13.06 17.91 -12.99
N LYS A 435 14.09 18.09 -13.85
CA LYS A 435 15.27 17.20 -13.88
C LYS A 435 16.01 17.10 -12.55
N GLU A 436 16.00 18.17 -11.74
CA GLU A 436 16.56 18.22 -10.39
C GLU A 436 15.82 17.36 -9.34
N LYS A 437 14.59 16.95 -9.65
CA LYS A 437 13.77 16.04 -8.84
C LYS A 437 13.75 14.60 -9.38
N GLN A 438 14.29 14.36 -10.57
CA GLN A 438 14.35 13.03 -11.15
C GLN A 438 15.46 12.19 -10.50
N LEU A 439 15.24 10.88 -10.41
CA LEU A 439 16.25 9.89 -10.06
C LEU A 439 16.43 8.94 -11.27
N PRO A 440 17.49 8.12 -11.32
CA PRO A 440 17.71 7.20 -12.45
C PRO A 440 16.54 6.22 -12.71
N TRP A 441 15.71 5.97 -11.70
CA TRP A 441 14.55 5.08 -11.72
C TRP A 441 13.23 5.82 -11.45
N ALA A 442 13.23 7.17 -11.51
CA ALA A 442 12.10 8.00 -11.15
C ALA A 442 12.05 9.27 -11.98
N TRP A 443 10.96 9.50 -12.69
CA TRP A 443 10.91 10.61 -13.65
C TRP A 443 9.56 11.28 -13.75
N GLY A 444 8.47 10.62 -13.36
CA GLY A 444 7.11 11.12 -13.55
C GLY A 444 6.50 11.76 -12.30
N GLU A 445 5.74 12.86 -12.47
CA GLU A 445 4.98 13.47 -11.39
C GLU A 445 3.90 12.52 -10.83
N TYR A 446 3.44 11.56 -11.64
CA TYR A 446 2.49 10.51 -11.24
C TYR A 446 2.99 9.62 -10.10
N GLU A 447 4.28 9.65 -9.77
CA GLU A 447 4.86 8.87 -8.67
C GLU A 447 4.54 9.47 -7.29
N PHE A 448 4.06 10.72 -7.20
CA PHE A 448 3.72 11.41 -5.95
C PHE A 448 4.85 11.43 -4.90
N ARG A 449 6.10 11.39 -5.35
CA ARG A 449 7.30 11.30 -4.51
C ARG A 449 7.41 12.41 -3.46
N TYR A 450 6.93 13.59 -3.82
CA TYR A 450 7.08 14.82 -3.03
C TYR A 450 5.74 15.37 -2.54
N LEU A 451 4.69 14.52 -2.50
CA LEU A 451 3.37 14.93 -2.07
C LEU A 451 3.27 14.95 -0.54
N GLU A 452 3.09 16.13 0.03
CA GLU A 452 2.94 16.34 1.47
C GLU A 452 1.55 16.86 1.84
N VAL A 453 1.16 16.64 3.09
CA VAL A 453 -0.10 17.15 3.64
C VAL A 453 0.05 18.64 4.01
N PRO A 454 -0.91 19.51 3.68
CA PRO A 454 -0.89 20.91 4.10
C PRO A 454 -0.86 21.07 5.64
N GLU A 455 -0.01 21.97 6.13
CA GLU A 455 0.19 22.18 7.57
C GLU A 455 -1.10 22.56 8.30
N GLU A 456 -1.97 23.36 7.67
CA GLU A 456 -3.24 23.86 8.26
C GLU A 456 -4.25 22.76 8.59
N ILE A 457 -4.12 21.59 7.96
CA ILE A 457 -5.00 20.43 8.20
C ILE A 457 -4.31 19.27 8.92
N ARG A 458 -3.00 19.35 9.17
CA ARG A 458 -2.19 18.24 9.72
C ARG A 458 -2.73 17.69 11.05
N GLY A 459 -3.17 18.58 11.95
CA GLY A 459 -3.72 18.22 13.25
C GLY A 459 -5.02 17.39 13.20
N TRP A 460 -5.70 17.38 12.05
CA TRP A 460 -6.95 16.63 11.82
C TRP A 460 -6.72 15.18 11.40
N GLN A 461 -5.45 14.77 11.30
CA GLN A 461 -5.02 13.46 10.78
C GLN A 461 -5.68 13.14 9.43
N PRO A 462 -5.41 13.94 8.39
CA PRO A 462 -6.05 13.75 7.10
C PRO A 462 -5.53 12.48 6.41
N VAL A 463 -6.41 11.88 5.61
CA VAL A 463 -6.08 10.76 4.71
C VAL A 463 -6.41 11.15 3.27
N TRP A 464 -5.57 10.70 2.34
CA TRP A 464 -5.74 10.91 0.91
C TRP A 464 -6.94 10.12 0.38
N ILE A 465 -7.78 10.75 -0.43
CA ILE A 465 -8.91 10.11 -1.09
C ILE A 465 -8.89 10.40 -2.60
N ASN A 466 -9.23 9.41 -3.41
CA ASN A 466 -9.33 9.54 -4.86
C ASN A 466 -10.80 9.62 -5.32
N GLY A 467 -11.00 9.75 -6.63
CA GLY A 467 -12.35 9.81 -7.23
C GLY A 467 -13.21 8.57 -6.96
N GLU A 468 -12.63 7.37 -7.04
CA GLU A 468 -13.35 6.10 -6.83
C GLU A 468 -13.90 6.00 -5.40
N PHE A 469 -13.09 6.29 -4.40
CA PHE A 469 -13.52 6.25 -3.00
C PHE A 469 -14.46 7.41 -2.63
N LEU A 470 -14.33 8.57 -3.27
CA LEU A 470 -15.32 9.65 -3.13
C LEU A 470 -16.70 9.21 -3.61
N LYS A 471 -16.75 8.53 -4.76
CA LYS A 471 -17.98 8.03 -5.38
C LYS A 471 -18.64 6.91 -4.57
N ASP A 472 -17.84 6.04 -3.95
CA ASP A 472 -18.34 4.96 -3.10
C ASP A 472 -18.74 5.41 -1.69
N GLY A 473 -18.36 6.63 -1.31
CA GLY A 473 -18.66 7.19 -0.01
C GLY A 473 -20.15 7.38 0.25
N ARG A 474 -20.53 7.20 1.53
CA ARG A 474 -21.92 7.32 1.98
C ARG A 474 -22.07 8.54 2.88
N GLN A 475 -22.99 9.42 2.53
CA GLN A 475 -23.33 10.57 3.37
C GLN A 475 -24.28 10.18 4.49
N MET A 476 -23.90 10.59 5.70
CA MET A 476 -24.63 10.35 6.93
C MET A 476 -24.82 11.67 7.66
N THR A 477 -25.90 11.82 8.43
CA THR A 477 -25.99 12.90 9.43
C THR A 477 -24.98 12.66 10.54
N GLU A 478 -24.61 13.72 11.28
CA GLU A 478 -23.65 13.62 12.40
C GLU A 478 -24.07 12.62 13.49
N ASP A 479 -25.38 12.39 13.68
CA ASP A 479 -25.94 11.37 14.60
C ASP A 479 -25.94 9.94 14.02
N GLY A 480 -25.35 9.74 12.84
CA GLY A 480 -25.14 8.43 12.21
C GLY A 480 -26.35 7.86 11.46
N ARG A 481 -27.36 8.69 11.16
CA ARG A 481 -28.50 8.28 10.31
C ARG A 481 -28.17 8.54 8.84
N LYS A 482 -28.69 7.71 7.93
CA LYS A 482 -28.52 7.97 6.49
C LYS A 482 -29.28 9.25 6.13
N THR A 483 -28.71 10.05 5.23
CA THR A 483 -29.41 11.20 4.67
C THR A 483 -30.46 10.80 3.62
N THR A 484 -30.43 9.55 3.12
CA THR A 484 -31.36 8.99 2.10
C THR A 484 -31.59 7.47 2.28
N GLU A 485 -32.71 6.92 1.77
CA GLU A 485 -33.03 5.47 1.84
C GLU A 485 -32.06 4.60 1.00
N ASP A 486 -31.62 5.08 -0.17
CA ASP A 486 -30.77 4.30 -1.11
C ASP A 486 -29.28 4.67 -1.13
N GLY A 487 -28.84 5.64 -0.31
CA GLY A 487 -27.41 5.94 -0.09
C GLY A 487 -26.59 6.41 -1.30
N ARG A 488 -27.18 6.54 -2.49
CA ARG A 488 -26.49 6.88 -3.76
C ARG A 488 -27.18 7.94 -4.62
N LYS A 489 -28.36 8.43 -4.24
CA LYS A 489 -29.05 9.52 -4.95
C LYS A 489 -29.65 10.50 -3.94
N SER A 490 -29.14 11.73 -3.95
CA SER A 490 -29.73 12.88 -3.27
C SER A 490 -31.00 13.29 -4.01
N THR A 491 -32.16 12.80 -3.57
CA THR A 491 -33.41 13.53 -3.78
C THR A 491 -33.51 14.56 -2.67
N THR A 492 -33.04 15.77 -2.98
CA THR A 492 -33.38 17.06 -2.37
C THR A 492 -34.09 17.00 -1.01
N VAL A 493 -33.35 16.72 0.07
CA VAL A 493 -33.78 17.12 1.42
C VAL A 493 -33.20 18.50 1.66
N VAL A 494 -33.97 19.54 1.31
CA VAL A 494 -33.67 20.91 1.69
C VAL A 494 -33.75 21.01 3.21
N GLY A 495 -32.60 21.00 3.88
CA GLY A 495 -32.53 21.21 5.31
C GLY A 495 -31.12 21.07 5.85
N HIS A 496 -30.34 22.15 5.81
CA HIS A 496 -29.29 22.66 6.73
C HIS A 496 -28.66 21.72 7.80
N ARG A 497 -28.54 20.42 7.58
CA ARG A 497 -27.85 19.50 8.49
C ARG A 497 -26.49 19.18 7.88
N SER A 498 -25.45 19.55 8.61
CA SER A 498 -24.07 19.10 8.40
C SER A 498 -24.07 17.58 8.23
N SER A 499 -23.44 17.09 7.16
CA SER A 499 -23.30 15.66 6.88
C SER A 499 -21.83 15.25 6.91
N VAL A 500 -21.59 13.99 7.25
CA VAL A 500 -20.27 13.36 7.25
C VAL A 500 -20.19 12.34 6.13
N LEU A 501 -19.04 12.26 5.48
CA LEU A 501 -18.75 11.24 4.48
C LEU A 501 -18.14 10.01 5.15
N THR A 502 -18.78 8.85 5.01
CA THR A 502 -18.23 7.58 5.50
C THR A 502 -17.69 6.77 4.32
N VAL A 503 -16.42 6.36 4.40
CA VAL A 503 -15.74 5.54 3.38
C VAL A 503 -14.89 4.49 4.09
N GLY A 504 -15.12 3.20 3.83
CA GLY A 504 -14.44 2.12 4.53
C GLY A 504 -14.51 2.27 6.05
N ASN A 505 -13.34 2.43 6.69
CA ASN A 505 -13.22 2.63 8.13
C ASN A 505 -13.19 4.10 8.57
N CYS A 506 -13.24 5.05 7.63
CA CYS A 506 -13.09 6.47 7.88
C CYS A 506 -14.42 7.22 7.89
N LYS A 507 -14.44 8.33 8.61
CA LYS A 507 -15.55 9.31 8.63
C LYS A 507 -14.94 10.69 8.49
N PHE A 508 -15.47 11.49 7.57
CA PHE A 508 -14.94 12.81 7.26
C PHE A 508 -15.99 13.89 7.49
N SER A 509 -15.64 14.89 8.28
CA SER A 509 -16.45 16.09 8.49
C SER A 509 -16.25 17.13 7.39
N ALA A 510 -15.12 17.05 6.66
CA ALA A 510 -14.79 17.95 5.56
C ALA A 510 -13.90 17.28 4.50
N LEU A 511 -13.98 17.83 3.28
CA LEU A 511 -13.15 17.47 2.13
C LEU A 511 -12.26 18.66 1.78
N TYR A 512 -10.95 18.46 1.75
CA TYR A 512 -9.95 19.43 1.33
C TYR A 512 -9.54 19.14 -0.12
N VAL A 513 -9.69 20.13 -1.00
CA VAL A 513 -9.41 20.02 -2.44
C VAL A 513 -8.44 21.12 -2.84
N ASP A 514 -7.22 20.71 -3.18
CA ASP A 514 -6.20 21.56 -3.76
C ASP A 514 -5.68 20.90 -5.04
N SER A 515 -6.42 21.11 -6.12
CA SER A 515 -6.12 20.50 -7.42
C SER A 515 -6.44 21.50 -8.52
N LYS A 516 -5.50 21.65 -9.46
CA LYS A 516 -5.67 22.54 -10.60
C LYS A 516 -6.60 21.93 -11.64
N TYR A 517 -6.56 20.61 -11.81
CA TYR A 517 -7.38 19.85 -12.73
C TYR A 517 -8.27 18.88 -11.96
N LEU A 518 -9.51 18.70 -12.44
CA LEU A 518 -10.41 17.65 -11.98
C LEU A 518 -11.06 16.95 -13.17
N ASP A 519 -11.26 15.64 -13.03
CA ASP A 519 -12.14 14.90 -13.92
C ASP A 519 -13.60 15.34 -13.76
N TYR A 520 -14.37 15.32 -14.85
CA TYR A 520 -15.79 15.66 -14.82
C TYR A 520 -16.57 14.83 -13.78
N GLU A 521 -16.33 13.51 -13.71
CA GLU A 521 -17.07 12.64 -12.79
C GLU A 521 -16.70 12.90 -11.32
N VAL A 522 -15.44 13.26 -11.07
CA VAL A 522 -14.97 13.67 -9.74
C VAL A 522 -15.63 14.96 -9.32
N LEU A 523 -15.61 15.99 -10.18
CA LEU A 523 -16.25 17.27 -9.91
C LEU A 523 -17.76 17.09 -9.67
N ARG A 524 -18.44 16.30 -10.50
CA ARG A 524 -19.87 15.97 -10.34
C ARG A 524 -20.14 15.31 -8.99
N THR A 525 -19.27 14.40 -8.56
CA THR A 525 -19.35 13.75 -7.25
C THR A 525 -19.15 14.76 -6.11
N MET A 526 -18.13 15.62 -6.19
CA MET A 526 -17.87 16.65 -5.19
C MET A 526 -19.03 17.64 -5.05
N VAL A 527 -19.63 18.10 -6.17
CA VAL A 527 -20.83 18.95 -6.15
C VAL A 527 -21.98 18.24 -5.46
N SER A 528 -22.27 16.98 -5.83
CA SER A 528 -23.33 16.21 -5.20
C SER A 528 -23.12 16.05 -3.69
N LEU A 529 -21.86 15.86 -3.25
CA LEU A 529 -21.54 15.77 -1.83
C LEU A 529 -21.75 17.12 -1.13
N ALA A 530 -21.28 18.21 -1.72
CA ALA A 530 -21.44 19.56 -1.16
C ALA A 530 -22.92 19.96 -1.04
N GLU A 531 -23.75 19.64 -2.05
CA GLU A 531 -25.20 19.85 -2.00
C GLU A 531 -25.89 19.00 -0.92
N GLY A 532 -25.35 17.82 -0.64
CA GLY A 532 -25.75 16.96 0.46
C GLY A 532 -25.24 17.40 1.84
N GLY A 533 -24.61 18.57 1.95
CA GLY A 533 -24.16 19.16 3.22
C GLY A 533 -22.73 18.81 3.63
N MET A 534 -21.95 18.15 2.76
CA MET A 534 -20.52 17.93 3.00
C MET A 534 -19.79 19.27 2.93
N LYS A 535 -18.93 19.53 3.91
CA LYS A 535 -18.13 20.75 3.94
C LYS A 535 -16.94 20.58 3.01
N VAL A 536 -16.75 21.53 2.08
CA VAL A 536 -15.67 21.47 1.10
C VAL A 536 -14.78 22.70 1.22
N CYS A 537 -13.48 22.47 1.40
CA CYS A 537 -12.45 23.46 1.23
C CYS A 537 -11.89 23.37 -0.19
N LEU A 538 -12.14 24.39 -1.01
CA LEU A 538 -11.66 24.45 -2.39
C LEU A 538 -10.60 25.54 -2.49
N LYS A 539 -9.32 25.16 -2.56
CA LYS A 539 -8.19 26.10 -2.51
C LYS A 539 -8.00 26.89 -3.80
N GLN A 540 -8.36 26.29 -4.93
CA GLN A 540 -8.24 26.88 -6.26
C GLN A 540 -9.40 26.47 -7.17
N VAL A 541 -9.67 27.25 -8.22
CA VAL A 541 -10.73 26.95 -9.18
C VAL A 541 -10.21 25.93 -10.18
N PRO A 542 -10.81 24.73 -10.26
CA PRO A 542 -10.30 23.66 -11.12
C PRO A 542 -10.64 23.90 -12.59
N GLU A 543 -9.71 23.49 -13.45
CA GLU A 543 -9.88 23.27 -14.89
C GLU A 543 -10.25 21.81 -15.16
N GLU A 544 -10.86 21.55 -16.32
CA GLU A 544 -11.25 20.18 -16.68
C GLU A 544 -10.04 19.37 -17.15
N ALA A 545 -9.87 18.16 -16.61
CA ALA A 545 -8.88 17.20 -17.09
C ALA A 545 -9.28 16.57 -18.45
N GLY A 546 -8.35 15.92 -19.14
CA GLY A 546 -8.62 15.21 -20.40
C GLY A 546 -8.73 16.08 -21.64
N TYR A 547 -8.76 15.46 -22.82
CA TYR A 547 -8.81 16.17 -24.09
C TYR A 547 -10.22 16.59 -24.48
N VAL A 548 -11.18 15.67 -24.36
CA VAL A 548 -12.59 15.91 -24.71
C VAL A 548 -13.32 16.52 -23.52
N LYS A 549 -13.67 17.80 -23.65
CA LYS A 549 -14.30 18.60 -22.58
C LYS A 549 -15.80 18.35 -22.48
N HIS A 550 -16.32 18.28 -21.26
CA HIS A 550 -17.73 18.10 -20.97
C HIS A 550 -18.46 19.46 -20.92
N PRO A 551 -19.59 19.63 -21.62
CA PRO A 551 -20.29 20.92 -21.70
C PRO A 551 -20.80 21.45 -20.35
N GLU A 552 -20.99 20.56 -19.37
CA GLU A 552 -21.46 20.92 -18.02
C GLU A 552 -20.33 21.20 -17.02
N PHE A 553 -19.05 21.02 -17.38
CA PHE A 553 -17.96 21.18 -16.41
C PHE A 553 -17.95 22.57 -15.78
N GLY A 554 -18.05 23.62 -16.61
CA GLY A 554 -18.04 25.01 -16.13
C GLY A 554 -19.21 25.36 -15.20
N SER A 555 -20.40 24.80 -15.41
CA SER A 555 -21.54 25.03 -14.53
C SER A 555 -21.36 24.33 -13.18
N LEU A 556 -20.79 23.13 -13.17
CA LEU A 556 -20.44 22.41 -11.95
C LEU A 556 -19.33 23.11 -11.16
N VAL A 557 -18.30 23.66 -11.81
CA VAL A 557 -17.24 24.45 -11.13
C VAL A 557 -17.84 25.65 -10.42
N LYS A 558 -18.71 26.40 -11.11
CA LYS A 558 -19.42 27.54 -10.52
C LYS A 558 -20.23 27.09 -9.30
N ARG A 559 -20.94 25.96 -9.43
CA ARG A 559 -21.76 25.41 -8.36
C ARG A 559 -20.93 24.98 -7.14
N LEU A 560 -19.82 24.28 -7.34
CA LEU A 560 -18.93 23.87 -6.25
C LEU A 560 -18.35 25.10 -5.53
N LYS A 561 -17.96 26.13 -6.27
CA LYS A 561 -17.44 27.38 -5.71
C LYS A 561 -18.45 28.10 -4.82
N GLU A 562 -19.74 28.07 -5.16
CA GLU A 562 -20.82 28.62 -4.34
C GLU A 562 -21.03 27.83 -3.04
N LEU A 563 -20.69 26.54 -3.02
CA LEU A 563 -20.89 25.61 -1.90
C LEU A 563 -19.64 25.38 -1.05
N SER A 564 -18.52 26.02 -1.39
CA SER A 564 -17.21 25.79 -0.76
C SER A 564 -16.57 27.08 -0.28
N SER A 565 -15.43 26.96 0.42
CA SER A 565 -14.60 28.10 0.80
C SER A 565 -13.12 27.78 0.66
N PRO A 566 -12.27 28.72 0.22
CA PRO A 566 -10.81 28.52 0.22
C PRO A 566 -10.17 28.68 1.61
N ASP A 567 -10.92 29.23 2.58
CA ASP A 567 -10.49 29.47 3.95
C ASP A 567 -10.88 28.28 4.83
N TRP A 568 -9.89 27.44 5.16
CA TRP A 568 -10.08 26.24 5.97
C TRP A 568 -10.79 26.51 7.30
N HIS A 569 -10.48 27.64 7.96
CA HIS A 569 -11.07 28.00 9.24
C HIS A 569 -12.56 28.32 9.17
N ARG A 570 -13.08 28.66 7.99
CA ARG A 570 -14.53 28.82 7.75
C ARG A 570 -15.21 27.51 7.42
N VAL A 571 -14.47 26.57 6.82
CA VAL A 571 -15.01 25.26 6.45
C VAL A 571 -15.23 24.43 7.69
N VAL A 572 -14.26 24.34 8.61
CA VAL A 572 -14.37 23.44 9.76
C VAL A 572 -14.43 24.24 11.08
N PRO A 573 -15.60 24.34 11.73
CA PRO A 573 -15.75 25.09 12.98
C PRO A 573 -15.26 24.31 14.23
N GLY A 574 -14.82 23.05 14.06
CA GLY A 574 -14.34 22.18 15.13
C GLY A 574 -12.88 22.45 15.51
N ARG A 575 -12.29 21.51 16.26
CA ARG A 575 -10.87 21.51 16.58
C ARG A 575 -10.18 20.25 16.06
N PRO A 576 -8.92 20.34 15.58
CA PRO A 576 -8.14 19.17 15.19
C PRO A 576 -7.92 18.22 16.37
N LEU A 577 -7.69 16.93 16.10
CA LEU A 577 -7.36 15.95 17.14
C LEU A 577 -6.15 16.38 17.97
N VAL A 578 -5.11 16.88 17.31
CA VAL A 578 -3.92 17.44 17.95
C VAL A 578 -3.74 18.88 17.49
N GLU A 579 -3.48 19.78 18.44
CA GLU A 579 -3.26 21.20 18.20
C GLU A 579 -1.98 21.67 18.92
N GLY A 580 -1.15 22.48 18.26
CA GLY A 580 0.06 23.06 18.84
C GLY A 580 0.90 23.78 17.80
N ALA A 581 1.74 24.73 18.25
CA ALA A 581 2.60 25.50 17.35
C ALA A 581 3.73 24.67 16.70
N ASP A 582 4.19 23.62 17.39
CA ASP A 582 5.23 22.71 16.91
C ASP A 582 4.88 21.26 17.23
N MET A 583 3.87 20.73 16.55
CA MET A 583 3.40 19.35 16.77
C MET A 583 4.38 18.35 16.15
N PRO A 584 4.84 17.32 16.87
CA PRO A 584 5.55 16.17 16.29
C PRO A 584 4.76 15.51 15.15
N TRP A 585 5.42 14.69 14.33
CA TRP A 585 4.69 13.76 13.46
C TRP A 585 3.93 12.76 14.32
N PHE A 586 2.68 12.48 13.96
CA PHE A 586 1.83 11.57 14.73
C PHE A 586 0.85 10.81 13.86
N TRP A 587 0.46 9.64 14.35
CA TRP A 587 -0.64 8.84 13.83
C TRP A 587 -1.57 8.41 14.96
N ALA A 588 -2.88 8.35 14.69
CA ALA A 588 -3.85 7.94 15.70
C ALA A 588 -4.79 6.83 15.24
N ARG A 589 -5.16 6.02 16.23
CA ARG A 589 -6.01 4.83 16.13
C ARG A 589 -7.11 4.94 17.18
N GLN A 590 -8.36 4.73 16.78
CA GLN A 590 -9.49 4.71 17.69
C GLN A 590 -10.00 3.28 17.88
N ASP A 591 -10.06 2.83 19.12
CA ASP A 591 -10.58 1.52 19.53
C ASP A 591 -11.74 1.73 20.52
N GLY A 592 -12.97 1.69 19.99
CA GLY A 592 -14.17 2.01 20.75
C GLY A 592 -14.11 3.42 21.36
N LYS A 593 -13.93 3.49 22.69
CA LYS A 593 -13.90 4.74 23.48
C LYS A 593 -12.47 5.22 23.79
N GLU A 594 -11.47 4.52 23.30
CA GLU A 594 -10.06 4.80 23.54
C GLU A 594 -9.42 5.33 22.26
N MET A 595 -8.62 6.38 22.39
CA MET A 595 -7.76 6.91 21.35
C MET A 595 -6.32 6.54 21.67
N TYR A 596 -5.59 5.98 20.73
CA TYR A 596 -4.14 5.74 20.82
C TYR A 596 -3.45 6.66 19.81
N ILE A 597 -2.53 7.49 20.29
CA ILE A 597 -1.81 8.47 19.48
C ILE A 597 -0.32 8.22 19.66
N PHE A 598 0.34 7.82 18.58
CA PHE A 598 1.79 7.70 18.54
C PHE A 598 2.40 9.02 18.06
N PHE A 599 3.33 9.57 18.82
CA PHE A 599 4.13 10.73 18.48
C PHE A 599 5.57 10.28 18.26
N ALA A 600 6.07 10.46 17.03
CA ALA A 600 7.47 10.23 16.72
C ALA A 600 8.36 11.26 17.45
N HIS A 601 9.59 10.84 17.81
CA HIS A 601 10.59 11.75 18.33
C HIS A 601 10.80 12.93 17.36
N PRO A 602 10.93 14.19 17.84
CA PRO A 602 10.97 15.37 16.96
C PRO A 602 12.05 15.34 15.87
N VAL A 603 13.19 14.67 16.11
CA VAL A 603 14.25 14.44 15.11
C VAL A 603 13.74 13.73 13.85
N ALA A 604 12.68 12.91 13.95
CA ALA A 604 12.07 12.26 12.79
C ALA A 604 11.47 13.26 11.79
N LYS A 605 11.23 14.53 12.18
CA LYS A 605 10.85 15.59 11.23
C LYS A 605 12.00 16.04 10.32
N GLU A 606 13.23 15.96 10.83
CA GLU A 606 14.45 16.34 10.09
C GLU A 606 14.95 15.21 9.20
N PHE A 607 14.22 14.09 9.16
CA PHE A 607 14.54 12.94 8.36
C PHE A 607 14.54 13.30 6.86
N LYS A 608 15.61 12.87 6.19
CA LYS A 608 15.72 12.74 4.74
C LYS A 608 16.46 11.45 4.46
N TYR A 609 16.08 10.77 3.38
CA TYR A 609 16.81 9.59 2.94
C TYR A 609 17.90 9.95 1.92
N PRO A 610 19.12 9.39 2.01
CA PRO A 610 19.61 8.48 3.05
C PRO A 610 19.87 9.18 4.38
N VAL A 611 19.83 8.41 5.47
CA VAL A 611 20.10 8.90 6.83
C VAL A 611 21.59 9.15 7.01
N ARG A 612 21.98 10.27 7.64
CA ARG A 612 23.39 10.47 8.02
C ARG A 612 23.74 9.51 9.17
N TYR A 613 24.89 8.86 9.12
CA TYR A 613 25.34 7.96 10.19
C TYR A 613 25.37 8.66 11.56
N GLY A 614 24.60 8.17 12.54
CA GLY A 614 24.42 8.79 13.85
C GLY A 614 23.52 10.04 13.85
N GLN A 615 22.66 10.23 12.84
CA GLN A 615 21.71 11.35 12.80
C GLN A 615 20.73 11.32 13.97
N ALA A 616 20.37 10.13 14.44
CA ALA A 616 19.51 9.98 15.60
C ALA A 616 20.20 10.30 16.94
N ASP A 617 21.53 10.42 16.96
CA ASP A 617 22.31 10.61 18.19
C ASP A 617 21.99 11.97 18.82
N THR A 618 21.32 11.93 19.96
CA THR A 618 20.94 13.12 20.74
C THR A 618 21.09 12.86 22.23
N ALA A 619 21.49 13.88 22.97
CA ALA A 619 21.48 13.89 24.43
C ALA A 619 20.38 14.80 24.99
N GLU A 620 19.62 15.45 24.11
CA GLU A 620 18.66 16.47 24.51
C GLU A 620 17.31 15.85 24.88
N THR A 621 16.70 16.40 25.93
CA THR A 621 15.29 16.16 26.22
C THR A 621 14.47 17.29 25.62
N LEU A 622 13.53 16.96 24.74
CA LEU A 622 12.67 17.93 24.06
C LEU A 622 11.28 17.92 24.69
N THR A 623 10.68 19.09 24.90
CA THR A 623 9.29 19.19 25.36
C THR A 623 8.44 19.90 24.31
N LYS A 624 7.34 19.28 23.88
CA LYS A 624 6.35 19.88 22.98
C LYS A 624 5.03 20.03 23.71
N LYS A 625 4.51 21.27 23.74
CA LYS A 625 3.21 21.58 24.35
C LYS A 625 2.12 21.47 23.30
N ILE A 626 1.16 20.59 23.53
CA ILE A 626 0.03 20.37 22.63
C ILE A 626 -1.29 20.37 23.40
N SER A 627 -2.39 20.42 22.67
CA SER A 627 -3.71 20.04 23.16
C SER A 627 -4.24 18.86 22.35
N ILE A 628 -4.80 17.88 23.04
CA ILE A 628 -5.53 16.77 22.43
C ILE A 628 -7.02 17.05 22.55
N ASN A 629 -7.73 17.12 21.43
CA ASN A 629 -9.17 17.31 21.38
C ASN A 629 -9.85 15.97 21.10
N PHE A 630 -10.49 15.37 22.11
CA PHE A 630 -11.17 14.08 21.96
C PHE A 630 -12.46 14.03 22.79
N SER A 631 -13.54 13.51 22.18
CA SER A 631 -14.85 13.35 22.84
C SER A 631 -15.39 14.64 23.49
N GLY A 632 -15.20 15.79 22.82
CA GLY A 632 -15.68 17.11 23.27
C GLY A 632 -14.85 17.75 24.38
N LYS A 633 -13.66 17.19 24.69
CA LYS A 633 -12.74 17.74 25.69
C LYS A 633 -11.44 18.19 25.02
N THR A 634 -10.92 19.31 25.48
CA THR A 634 -9.58 19.80 25.17
C THR A 634 -8.66 19.48 26.35
N ILE A 635 -7.62 18.70 26.11
CA ILE A 635 -6.73 18.23 27.16
C ILE A 635 -5.31 18.74 26.86
N PRO A 636 -4.77 19.66 27.67
CA PRO A 636 -3.39 20.09 27.51
C PRO A 636 -2.45 18.93 27.89
N VAL A 637 -1.43 18.69 27.07
CA VAL A 637 -0.43 17.64 27.29
C VAL A 637 0.96 18.19 26.99
N ASP A 638 1.88 18.01 27.93
CA ASP A 638 3.30 18.23 27.74
C ASP A 638 3.94 16.91 27.30
N LEU A 639 4.35 16.84 26.03
CA LEU A 639 5.07 15.69 25.48
C LEU A 639 6.56 15.84 25.75
N VAL A 640 7.09 15.08 26.71
CA VAL A 640 8.51 15.09 27.09
C VAL A 640 9.23 13.92 26.42
N PHE A 641 9.98 14.21 25.37
CA PHE A 641 10.79 13.26 24.62
C PHE A 641 12.20 13.22 25.23
N LYS A 642 12.51 12.15 25.96
CA LYS A 642 13.90 11.85 26.36
C LYS A 642 14.70 11.44 25.12
N PRO A 643 16.05 11.44 25.19
CA PRO A 643 16.89 10.92 24.12
C PRO A 643 16.37 9.59 23.56
N TYR A 644 16.24 9.53 22.23
CA TYR A 644 15.77 8.35 21.47
C TYR A 644 14.33 7.90 21.73
N GLN A 645 13.58 8.55 22.63
CA GLN A 645 12.26 8.09 23.06
C GLN A 645 11.15 8.69 22.19
N SER A 646 10.32 7.84 21.60
CA SER A 646 9.03 8.23 21.02
C SER A 646 7.91 7.94 22.01
N LEU A 647 6.75 8.57 21.85
CA LEU A 647 5.70 8.55 22.86
C LEU A 647 4.43 7.90 22.31
N LEU A 648 3.86 6.97 23.06
CA LEU A 648 2.53 6.44 22.80
C LEU A 648 1.57 6.93 23.89
N VAL A 649 0.54 7.66 23.48
CA VAL A 649 -0.44 8.26 24.39
C VAL A 649 -1.79 7.60 24.17
N ASN A 650 -2.39 7.10 25.24
CA ASN A 650 -3.79 6.69 25.26
C ASN A 650 -4.64 7.78 25.92
N VAL A 651 -5.76 8.13 25.27
CA VAL A 651 -6.75 9.08 25.77
C VAL A 651 -8.12 8.41 25.79
N SER A 652 -8.71 8.33 26.98
CA SER A 652 -10.05 7.78 27.15
C SER A 652 -11.14 8.81 26.82
N ARG A 653 -12.37 8.35 26.59
CA ARG A 653 -13.54 9.23 26.45
C ARG A 653 -13.79 10.15 27.66
N SER A 654 -13.33 9.78 28.86
CA SER A 654 -13.42 10.65 30.05
C SER A 654 -12.36 11.75 30.05
N GLY A 655 -11.44 11.77 29.08
CA GLY A 655 -10.33 12.71 28.99
C GLY A 655 -9.14 12.34 29.89
N THR A 656 -9.06 11.08 30.30
CA THR A 656 -7.90 10.59 31.05
C THR A 656 -6.78 10.28 30.08
N VAL A 657 -5.60 10.85 30.31
CA VAL A 657 -4.40 10.65 29.49
C VAL A 657 -3.47 9.66 30.19
N ARG A 658 -2.96 8.69 29.43
CA ARG A 658 -1.98 7.70 29.91
C ARG A 658 -0.86 7.61 28.89
N PHE A 659 0.38 7.72 29.37
CA PHE A 659 1.55 7.39 28.58
C PHE A 659 1.76 5.88 28.67
N LEU A 660 1.75 5.21 27.53
CA LEU A 660 1.96 3.79 27.42
C LEU A 660 3.44 3.52 27.22
N ASP A 661 3.93 2.49 27.89
CA ASP A 661 5.34 2.12 27.82
C ASP A 661 5.67 1.53 26.44
N LEU A 662 6.75 2.02 25.84
CA LEU A 662 7.36 1.46 24.64
C LEU A 662 8.73 0.94 25.07
N PRO A 663 8.95 -0.38 25.08
CA PRO A 663 10.17 -0.95 25.65
C PRO A 663 11.38 -0.51 24.82
N TRP A 664 12.16 0.40 25.39
CA TRP A 664 13.40 0.90 24.82
C TRP A 664 14.28 1.40 25.97
N ASN A 665 15.36 0.67 26.26
CA ASN A 665 16.31 1.00 27.32
C ASN A 665 17.68 1.32 26.73
#